data_AF-A0A2I0W8P2-F1
#
_entry.id   AF-A0A2I0W8P2-F1
#
_cell.length_a   1.000
_cell.length_b   1.000
_cell.length_c   1.000
_cell.angle_alpha   90.00
_cell.angle_beta   90.00
_cell.angle_gamma   90.00
#
_symmetry.space_group_name_H-M   'P 1'
#
loop_
_entity.id
_entity.type
_entity.pdbx_description
1 polymer ?
#
loop_
_entity_poly.entity_id
_entity_poly.type
_entity_poly.pdbx_seq_one_letter_code
_entity_poly.pdbx_strand_id
1 'polypeptide(L)'
;MGSLLPCEICLSEEIIEGEKEPIVVSNGISKETDESYGVVFLPKCHRGAFLLSPLNWLTVLSKETHWSFVFGVIVVNGISQGFGGGTSRVAIDYYWKDVQKVQPSAAQLYQGIVYTPWIVKPIWGLFTDVLPVAGYRRKPYLIIAGLLGVVSMLTLSLHSKLHVMFALLVMTSGSASVAVADVVTDAFVAQNSIAKPALASDMQSLCELSSAIGALLGFSISGILIHAMGSQGVLGLLSIPSLLVLSVGILIKEIPTPNFAYTEVHHKFLKAGQTMLSTLKCPEVWRPCLYMFISISLSLNIHEGMFYWYTDNKEGPSFSQETIGFIFSIGSVGSLLGVLFYQNFLRDFQFRSLLFWGQLLTGFAGMLDLILILRLNLKLGIPDFLFVVLDECISQMIGRIKWMPILVLSSKLCPSGIEGTFFALLMSIENFGLLSASSGGGLLLHTLKVTRTEFNNLWIAILFRNIIRVLPLPLLFLVPKSDPNATILPPEMLMENEVMIGLKEADVELAFLLESKMVMPSAHYDPLEEPSPLGLRLKKSPSFLDLIQMRLSQGKPVSTSSFTGSSLETVKNKEFDSAALSNSVDKMKASNFPASILRIGNWEYVSRYEGDLVAKCYFAKHKLVWEVLDGGLKNKIEIQWSDITALKATYQENGSEILDVMRDQSSTQKTHTLAGNFRFYWRPSKHS
;
A
#
# COMPACT_ATOMS: atom_id res chain seq x y z
N MET A 1 52.56 17.07 -27.32
CA MET A 1 51.12 17.17 -27.59
C MET A 1 50.54 15.76 -27.58
N GLY A 2 49.89 15.22 -26.57
CA GLY A 2 49.53 15.58 -25.20
C GLY A 2 48.79 14.32 -24.72
N SER A 3 49.39 13.58 -23.78
CA SER A 3 49.31 12.12 -23.67
C SER A 3 48.76 11.64 -22.32
N LEU A 4 48.12 10.47 -22.32
CA LEU A 4 48.12 9.42 -21.29
C LEU A 4 47.27 9.58 -20.00
N LEU A 5 46.49 8.52 -19.72
CA LEU A 5 45.97 8.01 -18.41
C LEU A 5 47.10 7.77 -17.38
N PRO A 6 46.87 7.21 -16.16
CA PRO A 6 45.92 7.45 -15.04
C PRO A 6 46.69 7.59 -13.67
N CYS A 7 46.04 7.82 -12.51
CA CYS A 7 46.58 7.66 -11.11
C CYS A 7 45.55 8.23 -10.10
N GLU A 8 45.45 7.91 -8.80
CA GLU A 8 45.93 6.87 -7.88
C GLU A 8 45.23 7.16 -6.53
N ILE A 9 45.30 6.19 -5.62
CA ILE A 9 44.86 6.22 -4.22
C ILE A 9 45.60 7.32 -3.43
N CYS A 10 44.93 8.00 -2.49
CA CYS A 10 45.63 8.75 -1.44
C CYS A 10 44.95 8.54 -0.08
N LEU A 11 45.65 7.78 0.78
CA LEU A 11 45.54 7.75 2.24
C LEU A 11 46.32 8.96 2.80
N SER A 12 45.81 9.62 3.83
CA SER A 12 46.64 10.37 4.78
C SER A 12 45.94 10.45 6.14
N GLU A 13 46.63 9.92 7.15
CA GLU A 13 46.41 10.11 8.59
C GLU A 13 46.77 11.56 8.99
N GLU A 14 46.04 12.11 9.96
CA GLU A 14 46.59 13.11 10.89
C GLU A 14 45.81 13.05 12.23
N ILE A 15 46.56 12.82 13.32
CA ILE A 15 46.18 12.95 14.74
C ILE A 15 46.96 14.17 15.26
N ILE A 16 46.39 15.10 16.03
CA ILE A 16 46.68 15.31 17.48
C ILE A 16 46.06 16.66 17.94
N GLU A 17 45.46 16.63 19.15
CA GLU A 17 45.17 17.71 20.15
C GLU A 17 44.36 18.95 19.71
N GLY A 18 43.40 19.51 20.46
CA GLY A 18 43.04 19.41 21.87
C GLY A 18 42.86 20.83 22.41
N GLU A 19 41.62 21.30 22.65
CA GLU A 19 41.39 22.39 23.62
C GLU A 19 39.94 22.40 24.14
N LYS A 20 39.82 22.63 25.45
CA LYS A 20 38.63 22.53 26.29
C LYS A 20 37.93 23.89 26.44
N GLU A 21 36.59 23.87 26.36
CA GLU A 21 35.60 24.63 27.17
C GLU A 21 35.61 26.20 27.17
N PRO A 22 34.50 26.91 27.48
CA PRO A 22 33.51 26.55 28.51
C PRO A 22 32.01 26.70 28.18
N ILE A 23 31.28 25.90 28.96
CA ILE A 23 29.87 26.02 29.30
C ILE A 23 29.63 27.34 30.03
N VAL A 24 28.66 28.14 29.57
CA VAL A 24 28.05 29.20 30.37
C VAL A 24 26.62 28.79 30.70
N VAL A 25 26.43 28.42 31.97
CA VAL A 25 25.13 28.34 32.63
C VAL A 25 24.70 29.77 32.96
N SER A 26 23.48 30.16 32.58
CA SER A 26 22.77 31.24 33.25
C SER A 26 21.34 30.79 33.54
N ASN A 27 21.05 30.65 34.83
CA ASN A 27 19.72 30.40 35.36
C ASN A 27 18.93 31.71 35.39
N GLY A 28 17.73 31.70 34.81
CA GLY A 28 16.71 32.73 35.00
C GLY A 28 15.33 32.10 34.91
N ILE A 29 14.66 31.97 36.05
CA ILE A 29 13.30 31.43 36.19
C ILE A 29 12.29 32.53 35.86
N SER A 30 11.37 32.26 34.93
CA SER A 30 9.98 32.73 35.03
C SER A 30 9.05 31.88 34.15
N LYS A 31 8.00 31.36 34.79
CA LYS A 31 6.84 30.69 34.18
C LYS A 31 6.13 31.61 33.19
N GLU A 32 5.68 31.07 32.06
CA GLU A 32 4.27 31.08 31.64
C GLU A 32 4.08 30.22 30.40
N THR A 33 2.91 29.59 30.35
CA THR A 33 2.39 28.63 29.37
C THR A 33 2.20 29.24 27.99
N ASP A 34 2.68 28.56 26.94
CA ASP A 34 2.08 28.64 25.60
C ASP A 34 2.38 27.35 24.81
N GLU A 35 1.30 26.62 24.47
CA GLU A 35 1.32 25.48 23.58
C GLU A 35 1.52 25.97 22.14
N SER A 36 2.74 25.87 21.63
CA SER A 36 3.02 26.02 20.19
C SER A 36 3.05 24.65 19.52
N TYR A 37 2.16 24.44 18.55
CA TYR A 37 2.21 23.33 17.62
C TYR A 37 3.42 23.52 16.68
N GLY A 38 4.59 23.06 17.12
CA GLY A 38 5.78 22.98 16.29
C GLY A 38 5.70 21.78 15.35
N VAL A 39 5.75 22.03 14.04
CA VAL A 39 6.07 21.02 13.04
C VAL A 39 7.48 20.49 13.32
N VAL A 40 7.55 19.31 13.93
CA VAL A 40 8.82 18.61 14.15
C VAL A 40 9.30 18.10 12.79
N PHE A 41 10.27 18.80 12.20
CA PHE A 41 11.12 18.19 11.17
C PHE A 41 11.89 17.04 11.81
N LEU A 42 11.50 15.80 11.48
CA LEU A 42 12.29 14.63 11.86
C LEU A 42 13.71 14.78 11.27
N PRO A 43 14.77 14.71 12.10
CA PRO A 43 16.12 14.71 11.57
C PRO A 43 16.33 13.44 10.75
N LYS A 44 16.95 13.57 9.57
CA LYS A 44 17.50 12.44 8.83
C LYS A 44 18.32 11.59 9.80
N CYS A 45 17.96 10.31 9.92
CA CYS A 45 18.50 9.35 10.87
C CYS A 45 20.05 9.37 10.86
N HIS A 46 20.66 9.80 11.96
CA HIS A 46 22.09 9.64 12.20
C HIS A 46 22.38 8.16 12.53
N ARG A 47 23.48 7.65 11.96
CA ARG A 47 23.92 6.24 11.90
C ARG A 47 24.19 5.51 13.25
N GLY A 48 23.78 6.03 14.41
CA GLY A 48 24.31 5.60 15.71
C GLY A 48 23.34 5.02 16.75
N ALA A 49 22.01 5.03 16.54
CA ALA A 49 21.04 4.63 17.58
C ALA A 49 20.30 3.32 17.23
N PHE A 50 20.98 2.17 17.24
CA PHE A 50 20.43 0.95 16.62
C PHE A 50 19.51 0.09 17.53
N LEU A 51 19.49 0.30 18.86
CA LEU A 51 18.76 -0.61 19.78
C LEU A 51 17.49 -0.04 20.43
N LEU A 52 17.41 1.27 20.73
CA LEU A 52 16.19 1.89 21.27
C LEU A 52 15.30 2.58 20.22
N SER A 53 15.81 2.76 19.01
CA SER A 53 15.08 3.36 17.88
C SER A 53 13.80 2.59 17.49
N PRO A 54 13.77 1.24 17.45
CA PRO A 54 12.58 0.50 17.02
C PRO A 54 11.38 0.64 17.97
N LEU A 55 11.63 0.70 19.28
CA LEU A 55 10.57 0.81 20.28
C LEU A 55 9.95 2.21 20.28
N ASN A 56 10.78 3.24 20.14
CA ASN A 56 10.30 4.62 19.99
C ASN A 56 9.50 4.78 18.68
N TRP A 57 9.99 4.18 17.61
CA TRP A 57 9.30 4.15 16.31
C TRP A 57 7.93 3.45 16.39
N LEU A 58 7.86 2.27 17.02
CA LEU A 58 6.59 1.58 17.29
C LEU A 58 5.64 2.41 18.17
N THR A 59 6.18 3.12 19.15
CA THR A 59 5.39 3.98 20.04
C THR A 59 4.79 5.15 19.28
N VAL A 60 5.54 5.78 18.37
CA VAL A 60 5.04 6.82 17.47
C VAL A 60 3.96 6.27 16.55
N LEU A 61 4.21 5.12 15.91
CA LEU A 61 3.25 4.49 15.01
C LEU A 61 1.94 4.10 15.72
N SER A 62 2.03 3.58 16.95
CA SER A 62 0.87 3.24 17.77
C SER A 62 0.07 4.46 18.22
N LYS A 63 0.72 5.60 18.46
CA LYS A 63 0.03 6.86 18.77
C LYS A 63 -0.73 7.39 17.55
N GLU A 64 -0.16 7.25 16.36
CA GLU A 64 -0.74 7.74 15.12
C GLU A 64 -1.87 6.85 14.57
N THR A 65 -1.78 5.52 14.64
CA THR A 65 -2.72 4.60 13.95
C THR A 65 -3.71 3.87 14.87
N HIS A 66 -3.65 4.15 16.18
CA HIS A 66 -4.35 3.44 17.27
C HIS A 66 -3.74 2.05 17.60
N TRP A 67 -3.66 1.73 18.89
CA TRP A 67 -3.01 0.51 19.40
C TRP A 67 -3.63 -0.80 18.86
N SER A 68 -4.94 -0.80 18.60
CA SER A 68 -5.66 -1.97 18.09
C SER A 68 -5.20 -2.36 16.67
N PHE A 69 -4.76 -1.40 15.86
CA PHE A 69 -4.21 -1.65 14.53
C PHE A 69 -2.85 -2.35 14.65
N VAL A 70 -1.94 -1.80 15.47
CA VAL A 70 -0.62 -2.40 15.71
C VAL A 70 -0.75 -3.82 16.28
N PHE A 71 -1.67 -4.02 17.22
CA PHE A 71 -2.00 -5.33 17.75
C PHE A 71 -2.48 -6.29 16.65
N GLY A 72 -3.38 -5.83 15.76
CA GLY A 72 -3.85 -6.60 14.62
C GLY A 72 -2.72 -7.02 13.67
N VAL A 73 -1.81 -6.10 13.35
CA VAL A 73 -0.63 -6.38 12.51
C VAL A 73 0.28 -7.41 13.17
N ILE A 74 0.60 -7.27 14.46
CA ILE A 74 1.48 -8.22 15.16
C ILE A 74 0.85 -9.62 15.22
N VAL A 75 -0.44 -9.71 15.50
CA VAL A 75 -1.13 -11.00 15.59
C VAL A 75 -1.26 -11.66 14.22
N VAL A 76 -1.71 -10.93 13.19
CA VAL A 76 -1.95 -11.51 11.87
C VAL A 76 -0.62 -11.77 11.15
N ASN A 77 0.24 -10.76 11.00
CA ASN A 77 1.50 -10.89 10.26
C ASN A 77 2.58 -11.62 11.07
N GLY A 78 2.75 -11.27 12.34
CA GLY A 78 3.76 -11.90 13.19
C GLY A 78 3.39 -13.30 13.66
N ILE A 79 2.24 -13.44 14.32
CA ILE A 79 1.88 -14.71 14.97
C ILE A 79 1.21 -15.68 13.99
N SER A 80 0.20 -15.26 13.24
CA SER A 80 -0.53 -16.17 12.34
C SER A 80 0.27 -16.52 11.09
N GLN A 81 0.77 -15.52 10.36
CA GLN A 81 1.57 -15.68 9.15
C GLN A 81 3.00 -16.13 9.46
N GLY A 82 3.74 -15.37 10.27
CA GLY A 82 5.12 -15.67 10.60
C GLY A 82 5.26 -16.97 11.41
N PHE A 83 4.88 -16.94 12.68
CA PHE A 83 5.03 -18.09 13.59
C PHE A 83 4.18 -19.29 13.13
N GLY A 84 2.90 -19.06 12.87
CA GLY A 84 1.97 -20.09 12.40
C GLY A 84 2.36 -20.65 11.04
N GLY A 85 2.78 -19.82 10.09
CA GLY A 85 3.28 -20.28 8.78
C GLY A 85 4.58 -21.09 8.89
N GLY A 86 5.54 -20.64 9.69
CA GLY A 86 6.80 -21.37 9.90
C GLY A 86 6.57 -22.73 10.57
N THR A 87 5.79 -22.77 11.66
CA THR A 87 5.47 -24.01 12.35
C THR A 87 4.57 -24.94 11.52
N SER A 88 3.56 -24.39 10.82
CA SER A 88 2.69 -25.18 9.95
C SER A 88 3.43 -25.80 8.78
N ARG A 89 4.38 -25.09 8.16
CA ARG A 89 5.15 -25.62 7.03
C ARG A 89 5.85 -26.93 7.41
N VAL A 90 6.61 -26.93 8.49
CA VAL A 90 7.32 -28.14 8.94
C VAL A 90 6.33 -29.22 9.38
N ALA A 91 5.26 -28.84 10.09
CA ALA A 91 4.27 -29.81 10.57
C ALA A 91 3.48 -30.48 9.43
N ILE A 92 3.11 -29.74 8.37
CA ILE A 92 2.41 -30.28 7.20
C ILE A 92 3.34 -31.20 6.40
N ASP A 93 4.61 -30.83 6.21
CA ASP A 93 5.59 -31.66 5.51
C ASP A 93 5.72 -33.04 6.20
N TYR A 94 5.88 -33.06 7.53
CA TYR A 94 5.89 -34.30 8.31
C TYR A 94 4.51 -34.99 8.41
N TYR A 95 3.39 -34.27 8.31
CA TYR A 95 2.06 -34.88 8.28
C TYR A 95 1.86 -35.71 7.01
N TRP A 96 2.13 -35.13 5.84
CA TRP A 96 2.03 -35.86 4.58
C TRP A 96 3.02 -37.00 4.49
N LYS A 97 4.23 -36.78 5.01
CA LYS A 97 5.31 -37.76 4.99
C LYS A 97 5.10 -38.90 5.97
N ASP A 98 4.85 -38.65 7.25
CA ASP A 98 4.93 -39.69 8.29
C ASP A 98 3.54 -40.24 8.67
N VAL A 99 2.51 -39.38 8.66
CA VAL A 99 1.14 -39.77 9.05
C VAL A 99 0.40 -40.37 7.87
N GLN A 100 0.30 -39.64 6.75
CA GLN A 100 -0.44 -40.06 5.57
C GLN A 100 0.40 -40.90 4.58
N LYS A 101 1.73 -40.94 4.78
CA LYS A 101 2.68 -41.74 3.98
C LYS A 101 2.57 -41.50 2.46
N VAL A 102 2.33 -40.26 2.08
CA VAL A 102 2.13 -39.83 0.69
C VAL A 102 3.47 -39.81 -0.06
N GLN A 103 3.43 -39.99 -1.38
CA GLN A 103 4.61 -39.82 -2.24
C GLN A 103 4.97 -38.33 -2.41
N PRO A 104 6.25 -37.97 -2.60
CA PRO A 104 6.67 -36.56 -2.68
C PRO A 104 5.97 -35.78 -3.80
N SER A 105 5.73 -36.41 -4.96
CA SER A 105 5.00 -35.80 -6.07
C SER A 105 3.55 -35.46 -5.71
N ALA A 106 2.85 -36.35 -5.00
CA ALA A 106 1.48 -36.15 -4.55
C ALA A 106 1.41 -35.14 -3.39
N ALA A 107 2.36 -35.17 -2.45
CA ALA A 107 2.48 -34.19 -1.38
C ALA A 107 2.63 -32.75 -1.94
N GLN A 108 3.45 -32.58 -2.98
CA GLN A 108 3.65 -31.28 -3.65
C GLN A 108 2.36 -30.75 -4.29
N LEU A 109 1.53 -31.63 -4.86
CA LEU A 109 0.22 -31.27 -5.42
C LEU A 109 -0.80 -30.95 -4.32
N TYR A 110 -0.79 -31.71 -3.23
CA TYR A 110 -1.62 -31.49 -2.05
C TYR A 110 -1.34 -30.13 -1.39
N GLN A 111 -0.06 -29.76 -1.25
CA GLN A 111 0.33 -28.41 -0.83
C GLN A 111 -0.25 -27.35 -1.76
N GLY A 112 -0.17 -27.55 -3.08
CA GLY A 112 -0.82 -26.68 -4.06
C GLY A 112 -2.32 -26.46 -3.78
N ILE A 113 -3.06 -27.54 -3.52
CA ILE A 113 -4.50 -27.47 -3.18
C ILE A 113 -4.74 -26.71 -1.87
N VAL A 114 -3.91 -26.94 -0.85
CA VAL A 114 -4.00 -26.23 0.44
C VAL A 114 -3.77 -24.72 0.27
N TYR A 115 -2.95 -24.30 -0.69
CA TYR A 115 -2.69 -22.89 -0.99
C TYR A 115 -3.75 -22.21 -1.87
N THR A 116 -4.76 -22.93 -2.39
CA THR A 116 -5.82 -22.36 -3.25
C THR A 116 -6.50 -21.09 -2.69
N PRO A 117 -6.80 -20.98 -1.37
CA PRO A 117 -7.43 -19.78 -0.82
C PRO A 117 -6.63 -18.47 -1.03
N TRP A 118 -5.31 -18.57 -1.18
CA TRP A 118 -4.41 -17.45 -1.43
C TRP A 118 -4.49 -16.91 -2.86
N ILE A 119 -5.01 -17.72 -3.79
CA ILE A 119 -5.23 -17.35 -5.20
C ILE A 119 -6.55 -16.58 -5.36
N VAL A 120 -7.53 -16.88 -4.53
CA VAL A 120 -8.83 -16.19 -4.53
C VAL A 120 -8.87 -14.99 -3.58
N LYS A 121 -7.70 -14.49 -3.15
CA LYS A 121 -7.55 -13.23 -2.39
C LYS A 121 -8.38 -12.05 -2.92
N PRO A 122 -8.52 -11.81 -4.23
CA PRO A 122 -9.30 -10.67 -4.74
C PRO A 122 -10.79 -10.79 -4.38
N ILE A 123 -11.29 -12.02 -4.27
CA ILE A 123 -12.67 -12.29 -3.86
C ILE A 123 -12.86 -11.88 -2.40
N TRP A 124 -11.92 -12.27 -1.52
CA TRP A 124 -11.93 -11.83 -0.11
C TRP A 124 -11.77 -10.32 0.02
N GLY A 125 -10.91 -9.70 -0.79
CA GLY A 125 -10.72 -8.24 -0.85
C GLY A 125 -12.01 -7.52 -1.22
N LEU A 126 -12.70 -8.00 -2.26
CA LEU A 126 -13.96 -7.43 -2.73
C LEU A 126 -15.09 -7.60 -1.70
N PHE A 127 -15.20 -8.76 -1.03
CA PHE A 127 -16.17 -8.95 0.04
C PHE A 127 -15.96 -7.98 1.19
N THR A 128 -14.71 -7.89 1.64
CA THR A 128 -14.35 -7.04 2.78
C THR A 128 -14.40 -5.55 2.46
N ASP A 129 -14.27 -5.15 1.19
CA ASP A 129 -14.45 -3.77 0.74
C ASP A 129 -15.93 -3.39 0.53
N VAL A 130 -16.73 -4.26 -0.10
CA VAL A 130 -18.06 -3.88 -0.61
C VAL A 130 -19.21 -4.31 0.31
N LEU A 131 -19.06 -5.40 1.07
CA LEU A 131 -20.14 -6.00 1.84
C LEU A 131 -19.93 -5.83 3.36
N PRO A 132 -20.52 -4.80 3.99
CA PRO A 132 -20.57 -4.72 5.44
C PRO A 132 -21.54 -5.75 6.01
N VAL A 133 -21.10 -6.49 7.03
CA VAL A 133 -21.94 -7.45 7.77
C VAL A 133 -22.27 -6.84 9.13
N ALA A 134 -23.56 -6.73 9.46
CA ALA A 134 -24.06 -6.07 10.67
C ALA A 134 -23.55 -4.63 10.86
N GLY A 135 -23.36 -3.88 9.76
CA GLY A 135 -22.84 -2.50 9.78
C GLY A 135 -21.32 -2.38 9.94
N TYR A 136 -20.59 -3.49 10.04
CA TYR A 136 -19.12 -3.51 10.10
C TYR A 136 -18.53 -4.06 8.81
N ARG A 137 -17.49 -3.42 8.25
CA ARG A 137 -16.86 -3.83 7.00
C ARG A 137 -15.81 -4.91 7.20
N ARG A 138 -15.02 -4.87 8.28
CA ARG A 138 -13.82 -5.73 8.42
C ARG A 138 -13.86 -6.64 9.64
N LYS A 139 -14.39 -6.14 10.77
CA LYS A 139 -14.60 -6.88 12.03
C LYS A 139 -15.19 -8.30 11.85
N PRO A 140 -16.33 -8.50 11.17
CA PRO A 140 -16.98 -9.80 11.06
C PRO A 140 -16.14 -10.82 10.30
N TYR A 141 -15.37 -10.39 9.31
CA TYR A 141 -14.51 -11.27 8.52
C TYR A 141 -13.35 -11.84 9.34
N LEU A 142 -12.76 -11.04 10.23
CA LEU A 142 -11.72 -11.52 11.16
C LEU A 142 -12.27 -12.53 12.17
N ILE A 143 -13.47 -12.31 12.68
CA ILE A 143 -14.14 -13.24 13.60
C ILE A 143 -14.42 -14.57 12.90
N ILE A 144 -14.99 -14.53 11.69
CA ILE A 144 -15.28 -15.73 10.90
C ILE A 144 -13.97 -16.46 10.54
N ALA A 145 -12.93 -15.74 10.13
CA ALA A 145 -11.63 -16.33 9.85
C ALA A 145 -11.06 -17.05 11.08
N GLY A 146 -10.99 -16.37 12.23
CA GLY A 146 -10.47 -16.97 13.47
C GLY A 146 -11.25 -18.22 13.90
N LEU A 147 -12.58 -18.20 13.85
CA LEU A 147 -13.41 -19.39 14.14
C LEU A 147 -13.15 -20.52 13.16
N LEU A 148 -13.07 -20.23 11.87
CA LEU A 148 -12.77 -21.22 10.83
C LEU A 148 -11.41 -21.87 11.07
N GLY A 149 -10.39 -21.07 11.42
CA GLY A 149 -9.04 -21.55 11.74
C GLY A 149 -9.01 -22.46 12.97
N VAL A 150 -9.64 -22.04 14.07
CA VAL A 150 -9.73 -22.83 15.31
C VAL A 150 -10.39 -24.18 15.05
N VAL A 151 -11.57 -24.19 14.40
CA VAL A 151 -12.30 -25.42 14.09
C VAL A 151 -11.47 -26.32 13.19
N SER A 152 -10.81 -25.76 12.16
CA SER A 152 -10.00 -26.55 11.22
C SER A 152 -8.80 -27.21 11.90
N MET A 153 -8.01 -26.43 12.66
CA MET A 153 -6.81 -26.94 13.32
C MET A 153 -7.12 -27.95 14.43
N LEU A 154 -8.16 -27.71 15.22
CA LEU A 154 -8.60 -28.66 16.25
C LEU A 154 -9.14 -29.96 15.64
N THR A 155 -9.92 -29.86 14.55
CA THR A 155 -10.46 -31.06 13.86
C THR A 155 -9.32 -31.97 13.37
N LEU A 156 -8.26 -31.37 12.81
CA LEU A 156 -7.09 -32.08 12.30
C LEU A 156 -6.27 -32.77 13.40
N SER A 157 -6.23 -32.17 14.58
CA SER A 157 -5.51 -32.70 15.75
C SER A 157 -6.27 -33.82 16.47
N LEU A 158 -7.59 -33.66 16.64
CA LEU A 158 -8.42 -34.59 17.41
C LEU A 158 -8.73 -35.90 16.67
N HIS A 159 -8.64 -35.93 15.34
CA HIS A 159 -8.97 -37.12 14.55
C HIS A 159 -7.71 -37.84 14.05
N SER A 160 -7.41 -39.00 14.64
CA SER A 160 -6.16 -39.73 14.42
C SER A 160 -6.10 -40.56 13.11
N LYS A 161 -7.19 -40.61 12.30
CA LYS A 161 -7.25 -41.36 11.02
C LYS A 161 -8.14 -40.69 9.98
N LEU A 162 -7.82 -39.45 9.62
CA LEU A 162 -8.56 -38.74 8.59
C LEU A 162 -8.21 -39.29 7.20
N HIS A 163 -9.25 -39.49 6.37
CA HIS A 163 -9.06 -39.78 4.95
C HIS A 163 -8.34 -38.59 4.28
N VAL A 164 -7.43 -38.87 3.34
CA VAL A 164 -6.59 -37.85 2.67
C VAL A 164 -7.42 -36.66 2.17
N MET A 165 -8.54 -36.92 1.50
CA MET A 165 -9.42 -35.86 0.97
C MET A 165 -10.04 -34.98 2.06
N PHE A 166 -10.40 -35.56 3.20
CA PHE A 166 -10.95 -34.78 4.31
C PHE A 166 -9.86 -33.98 5.02
N ALA A 167 -8.68 -34.57 5.20
CA ALA A 167 -7.51 -33.86 5.72
C ALA A 167 -7.14 -32.66 4.84
N LEU A 168 -7.16 -32.84 3.50
CA LEU A 168 -6.97 -31.76 2.54
C LEU A 168 -8.02 -30.65 2.72
N LEU A 169 -9.30 -31.00 2.77
CA LEU A 169 -10.37 -30.02 2.94
C LEU A 169 -10.21 -29.20 4.23
N VAL A 170 -9.92 -29.88 5.35
CA VAL A 170 -9.69 -29.22 6.65
C VAL A 170 -8.43 -28.33 6.62
N MET A 171 -7.35 -28.79 6.00
CA MET A 171 -6.13 -27.98 5.84
C MET A 171 -6.36 -26.77 4.93
N THR A 172 -7.08 -26.92 3.81
CA THR A 172 -7.48 -25.82 2.93
C THR A 172 -8.38 -24.83 3.68
N SER A 173 -9.29 -25.30 4.52
CA SER A 173 -10.13 -24.46 5.38
C SER A 173 -9.28 -23.65 6.38
N GLY A 174 -8.28 -24.28 7.00
CA GLY A 174 -7.32 -23.58 7.87
C GLY A 174 -6.48 -22.54 7.12
N SER A 175 -6.02 -22.87 5.92
CA SER A 175 -5.31 -21.95 5.02
C SER A 175 -6.19 -20.77 4.61
N ALA A 176 -7.49 -21.01 4.35
CA ALA A 176 -8.46 -19.96 4.04
C ALA A 176 -8.66 -18.99 5.20
N SER A 177 -8.68 -19.48 6.45
CA SER A 177 -8.70 -18.62 7.64
C SER A 177 -7.53 -17.63 7.64
N VAL A 178 -6.31 -18.11 7.40
CA VAL A 178 -5.12 -17.24 7.37
C VAL A 178 -5.20 -16.25 6.19
N ALA A 179 -5.58 -16.71 5.00
CA ALA A 179 -5.68 -15.86 3.81
C ALA A 179 -6.73 -14.75 3.96
N VAL A 180 -7.88 -15.03 4.59
CA VAL A 180 -8.92 -14.00 4.86
C VAL A 180 -8.42 -12.99 5.87
N ALA A 181 -7.79 -13.43 6.96
CA ALA A 181 -7.23 -12.54 7.98
C ALA A 181 -6.15 -11.62 7.41
N ASP A 182 -5.29 -12.17 6.55
CA ASP A 182 -4.23 -11.46 5.84
C ASP A 182 -4.79 -10.35 4.95
N VAL A 183 -5.76 -10.66 4.08
CA VAL A 183 -6.41 -9.67 3.20
C VAL A 183 -7.08 -8.54 3.97
N VAL A 184 -7.65 -8.85 5.15
CA VAL A 184 -8.24 -7.81 6.00
C VAL A 184 -7.15 -6.90 6.59
N THR A 185 -6.05 -7.46 7.07
CA THR A 185 -4.92 -6.68 7.60
C THR A 185 -4.23 -5.85 6.52
N ASP A 186 -3.99 -6.41 5.33
CA ASP A 186 -3.44 -5.70 4.18
C ASP A 186 -4.29 -4.49 3.80
N ALA A 187 -5.61 -4.64 3.83
CA ALA A 187 -6.51 -3.53 3.55
C ALA A 187 -6.45 -2.44 4.64
N PHE A 188 -6.33 -2.80 5.92
CA PHE A 188 -6.12 -1.83 6.99
C PHE A 188 -4.79 -1.09 6.85
N VAL A 189 -3.73 -1.81 6.48
CA VAL A 189 -2.41 -1.22 6.21
C VAL A 189 -2.54 -0.25 5.04
N ALA A 190 -3.10 -0.68 3.91
CA ALA A 190 -3.27 0.16 2.72
C ALA A 190 -4.09 1.44 3.00
N GLN A 191 -5.22 1.32 3.71
CA GLN A 191 -6.07 2.47 4.05
C GLN A 191 -5.36 3.48 4.93
N ASN A 192 -4.65 3.02 5.95
CA ASN A 192 -3.89 3.91 6.83
C ASN A 192 -2.66 4.50 6.15
N SER A 193 -2.01 3.77 5.23
CA SER A 193 -0.91 4.30 4.40
C SER A 193 -1.38 5.45 3.50
N ILE A 194 -2.63 5.44 3.04
CA ILE A 194 -3.22 6.55 2.26
C ILE A 194 -3.60 7.72 3.17
N ALA A 195 -4.22 7.43 4.32
CA ALA A 195 -4.57 8.47 5.28
C ALA A 195 -3.34 9.20 5.85
N LYS A 196 -2.21 8.48 5.96
CA LYS A 196 -0.94 8.99 6.47
C LYS A 196 0.23 8.59 5.57
N PRO A 197 0.42 9.26 4.40
CA PRO A 197 1.46 8.91 3.44
C PRO A 197 2.88 8.94 4.01
N ALA A 198 3.13 9.82 4.98
CA ALA A 198 4.43 9.92 5.65
C ALA A 198 4.80 8.67 6.45
N LEU A 199 3.82 7.88 6.93
CA LEU A 199 4.04 6.65 7.68
C LEU A 199 3.85 5.38 6.82
N ALA A 200 3.54 5.51 5.53
CA ALA A 200 3.26 4.36 4.67
C ALA A 200 4.43 3.36 4.60
N SER A 201 5.67 3.82 4.50
CA SER A 201 6.84 2.92 4.51
C SER A 201 7.02 2.18 5.84
N ASP A 202 6.61 2.83 6.93
CA ASP A 202 6.80 2.35 8.29
C ASP A 202 5.76 1.27 8.63
N MET A 203 4.53 1.44 8.16
CA MET A 203 3.49 0.43 8.32
C MET A 203 3.82 -0.88 7.59
N GLN A 204 4.39 -0.78 6.39
CA GLN A 204 4.80 -1.93 5.59
C GLN A 204 6.03 -2.61 6.19
N SER A 205 7.01 -1.83 6.66
CA SER A 205 8.18 -2.40 7.33
C SER A 205 7.82 -3.09 8.64
N LEU A 206 6.80 -2.61 9.37
CA LEU A 206 6.26 -3.30 10.56
C LEU A 206 5.71 -4.69 10.21
N CYS A 207 4.93 -4.80 9.13
CA CYS A 207 4.33 -6.06 8.71
C CYS A 207 5.40 -7.11 8.40
N GLU A 208 6.40 -6.73 7.60
CA GLU A 208 7.50 -7.61 7.20
C GLU A 208 8.41 -7.97 8.38
N LEU A 209 8.76 -7.01 9.23
CA LEU A 209 9.57 -7.26 10.42
C LEU A 209 8.87 -8.21 11.38
N SER A 210 7.58 -7.98 11.63
CA SER A 210 6.76 -8.83 12.49
C SER A 210 6.69 -10.25 11.95
N SER A 211 6.42 -10.41 10.65
CA SER A 211 6.38 -11.71 9.97
C SER A 211 7.72 -12.45 10.04
N ALA A 212 8.84 -11.75 9.82
CA ALA A 212 10.18 -12.36 9.89
C ALA A 212 10.54 -12.85 11.29
N ILE A 213 10.26 -12.05 12.34
CA ILE A 213 10.47 -12.46 13.74
C ILE A 213 9.58 -13.66 14.08
N GLY A 214 8.31 -13.61 13.65
CA GLY A 214 7.38 -14.72 13.81
C GLY A 214 7.91 -16.00 13.18
N ALA A 215 8.35 -15.95 11.92
CA ALA A 215 8.88 -17.10 11.19
C ALA A 215 10.13 -17.68 11.87
N LEU A 216 11.05 -16.82 12.32
CA LEU A 216 12.23 -17.23 13.06
C LEU A 216 11.86 -18.03 14.31
N LEU A 217 10.92 -17.54 15.12
CA LEU A 217 10.44 -18.25 16.31
C LEU A 217 9.69 -19.54 15.94
N GLY A 218 8.84 -19.48 14.91
CA GLY A 218 8.02 -20.60 14.43
C GLY A 218 8.88 -21.77 13.96
N PHE A 219 9.89 -21.52 13.14
CA PHE A 219 10.81 -22.56 12.67
C PHE A 219 11.71 -23.09 13.77
N SER A 220 12.25 -22.21 14.63
CA SER A 220 13.14 -22.61 15.74
C SER A 220 12.50 -23.63 16.68
N ILE A 221 11.20 -23.46 16.96
CA ILE A 221 10.46 -24.31 17.91
C ILE A 221 9.75 -25.48 17.19
N SER A 222 9.48 -25.37 15.89
CA SER A 222 8.72 -26.36 15.12
C SER A 222 9.26 -27.79 15.23
N GLY A 223 10.57 -27.99 15.02
CA GLY A 223 11.18 -29.33 15.04
C GLY A 223 11.08 -30.01 16.40
N ILE A 224 11.29 -29.24 17.48
CA ILE A 224 11.18 -29.71 18.87
C ILE A 224 9.72 -30.08 19.18
N LEU A 225 8.76 -29.25 18.77
CA LEU A 225 7.33 -29.53 18.97
C LEU A 225 6.88 -30.78 18.23
N ILE A 226 7.35 -30.99 17.00
CA ILE A 226 7.00 -32.18 16.21
C ILE A 226 7.59 -33.43 16.85
N HIS A 227 8.81 -33.36 17.36
CA HIS A 227 9.43 -34.48 18.07
C HIS A 227 8.68 -34.81 19.39
N ALA A 228 8.22 -33.79 20.12
CA ALA A 228 7.53 -33.98 21.41
C ALA A 228 6.05 -34.41 21.29
N MET A 229 5.29 -33.84 20.35
CA MET A 229 3.83 -33.99 20.26
C MET A 229 3.35 -34.64 18.96
N GLY A 230 4.24 -34.89 17.99
CA GLY A 230 3.91 -35.32 16.64
C GLY A 230 3.32 -34.20 15.77
N SER A 231 3.36 -34.37 14.44
CA SER A 231 2.87 -33.36 13.48
C SER A 231 1.40 -32.99 13.69
N GLN A 232 0.53 -33.95 14.03
CA GLN A 232 -0.89 -33.69 14.32
C GLN A 232 -1.11 -32.85 15.59
N GLY A 233 -0.29 -33.05 16.63
CA GLY A 233 -0.36 -32.26 17.85
C GLY A 233 0.06 -30.81 17.58
N VAL A 234 1.12 -30.62 16.80
CA VAL A 234 1.59 -29.29 16.40
C VAL A 234 0.57 -28.55 15.53
N LEU A 235 -0.07 -29.24 14.59
CA LEU A 235 -1.16 -28.64 13.81
C LEU A 235 -2.35 -28.24 14.69
N GLY A 236 -2.63 -28.98 15.76
CA GLY A 236 -3.61 -28.58 16.77
C GLY A 236 -3.22 -27.32 17.55
N LEU A 237 -1.93 -27.16 17.86
CA LEU A 237 -1.40 -25.98 18.54
C LEU A 237 -1.59 -24.69 17.73
N LEU A 238 -1.70 -24.79 16.39
CA LEU A 238 -2.01 -23.66 15.50
C LEU A 238 -3.44 -23.11 15.68
N SER A 239 -4.28 -23.76 16.49
CA SER A 239 -5.51 -23.15 16.99
C SER A 239 -5.26 -21.90 17.84
N ILE A 240 -4.08 -21.77 18.49
CA ILE A 240 -3.72 -20.60 19.30
C ILE A 240 -3.56 -19.34 18.43
N PRO A 241 -2.73 -19.32 17.36
CA PRO A 241 -2.72 -18.21 16.41
C PRO A 241 -4.11 -17.86 15.86
N SER A 242 -4.92 -18.87 15.53
CA SER A 242 -6.29 -18.65 15.02
C SER A 242 -7.21 -18.00 16.06
N LEU A 243 -7.06 -18.36 17.34
CA LEU A 243 -7.78 -17.75 18.46
C LEU A 243 -7.33 -16.30 18.72
N LEU A 244 -6.05 -16.00 18.50
CA LEU A 244 -5.56 -14.62 18.55
C LEU A 244 -6.16 -13.78 17.41
N VAL A 245 -6.25 -14.31 16.19
CA VAL A 245 -6.95 -13.65 15.08
C VAL A 245 -8.43 -13.38 15.42
N LEU A 246 -9.11 -14.36 16.03
CA LEU A 246 -10.47 -14.18 16.54
C LEU A 246 -10.54 -13.02 17.56
N SER A 247 -9.56 -12.92 18.44
CA SER A 247 -9.46 -11.87 19.45
C SER A 247 -9.23 -10.49 18.82
N VAL A 248 -8.42 -10.39 17.76
CA VAL A 248 -8.27 -9.15 16.96
C VAL A 248 -9.61 -8.73 16.38
N GLY A 249 -10.37 -9.68 15.81
CA GLY A 249 -11.71 -9.43 15.31
C GLY A 249 -12.67 -8.88 16.36
N ILE A 250 -12.49 -9.19 17.65
CA ILE A 250 -13.33 -8.64 18.72
C ILE A 250 -12.86 -7.25 19.15
N LEU A 251 -11.53 -7.08 19.30
CA LEU A 251 -10.87 -5.90 19.86
C LEU A 251 -10.72 -4.75 18.85
N ILE A 252 -10.76 -5.03 17.56
CA ILE A 252 -10.61 -4.00 16.54
C ILE A 252 -11.74 -2.98 16.65
N LYS A 253 -11.36 -1.72 16.80
CA LYS A 253 -12.30 -0.61 16.89
C LYS A 253 -12.66 -0.16 15.48
N GLU A 254 -13.85 -0.53 15.04
CA GLU A 254 -14.42 -0.12 13.76
C GLU A 254 -15.69 0.68 14.02
N ILE A 255 -15.82 1.84 13.37
CA ILE A 255 -17.01 2.68 13.47
C ILE A 255 -18.09 2.02 12.58
N PRO A 256 -19.24 1.61 13.15
CA PRO A 256 -20.30 1.02 12.35
C PRO A 256 -20.83 2.05 11.35
N THR A 257 -21.16 1.61 10.13
CA THR A 257 -21.82 2.43 9.12
C THR A 257 -23.34 2.22 9.21
N PRO A 258 -24.09 3.08 9.93
CA PRO A 258 -25.54 2.98 10.00
C PRO A 258 -26.15 3.22 8.61
N ASN A 259 -27.21 2.47 8.28
CA ASN A 259 -28.01 2.62 7.05
C ASN A 259 -27.26 2.36 5.72
N PHE A 260 -26.51 1.25 5.64
CA PHE A 260 -25.94 0.83 4.37
C PHE A 260 -27.01 0.32 3.40
N ALA A 261 -27.09 0.91 2.20
CA ALA A 261 -28.01 0.49 1.15
C ALA A 261 -27.59 -0.87 0.54
N TYR A 262 -28.05 -1.96 1.15
CA TYR A 262 -27.77 -3.33 0.68
C TYR A 262 -28.25 -3.61 -0.75
N THR A 263 -29.24 -2.85 -1.23
CA THR A 263 -29.76 -2.93 -2.60
C THR A 263 -28.75 -2.50 -3.67
N GLU A 264 -27.76 -1.66 -3.33
CA GLU A 264 -26.72 -1.19 -4.27
C GLU A 264 -25.44 -2.03 -4.26
N VAL A 265 -25.35 -3.05 -3.39
CA VAL A 265 -24.17 -3.91 -3.25
C VAL A 265 -23.76 -4.48 -4.60
N HIS A 266 -24.72 -5.03 -5.35
CA HIS A 266 -24.45 -5.62 -6.66
C HIS A 266 -23.82 -4.62 -7.63
N HIS A 267 -24.31 -3.37 -7.65
CA HIS A 267 -23.75 -2.32 -8.50
C HIS A 267 -22.32 -1.95 -8.07
N LYS A 268 -22.06 -1.85 -6.75
CA LYS A 268 -20.71 -1.59 -6.21
C LYS A 268 -19.73 -2.72 -6.53
N PHE A 269 -20.17 -3.97 -6.44
CA PHE A 269 -19.38 -5.15 -6.84
C PHE A 269 -19.01 -5.09 -8.32
N LEU A 270 -20.00 -4.84 -9.18
CA LEU A 270 -19.77 -4.73 -10.63
C LEU A 270 -18.84 -3.57 -10.97
N LYS A 271 -19.04 -2.40 -10.36
CA LYS A 271 -18.19 -1.22 -10.58
C LYS A 271 -16.75 -1.50 -10.18
N ALA A 272 -16.51 -2.04 -8.99
CA ALA A 272 -15.17 -2.39 -8.51
C ALA A 272 -14.49 -3.43 -9.41
N GLY A 273 -15.23 -4.47 -9.86
CA GLY A 273 -14.73 -5.45 -10.80
C GLY A 273 -14.39 -4.87 -12.18
N GLN A 274 -15.21 -3.94 -12.69
CA GLN A 274 -14.96 -3.24 -13.95
C GLN A 274 -13.73 -2.32 -13.88
N THR A 275 -13.57 -1.57 -12.78
CA THR A 275 -12.36 -0.75 -12.55
C THR A 275 -11.12 -1.63 -12.51
N MET A 276 -11.13 -2.72 -11.73
CA MET A 276 -10.02 -3.67 -11.65
C MET A 276 -9.63 -4.24 -13.02
N LEU A 277 -10.63 -4.66 -13.81
CA LEU A 277 -10.39 -5.20 -15.15
C LEU A 277 -9.85 -4.14 -16.12
N SER A 278 -10.32 -2.89 -15.99
CA SER A 278 -9.86 -1.78 -16.82
C SER A 278 -8.41 -1.41 -16.51
N THR A 279 -8.04 -1.37 -15.22
CA THR A 279 -6.65 -1.14 -14.77
C THR A 279 -5.73 -2.28 -15.22
N LEU A 280 -6.18 -3.54 -15.14
CA LEU A 280 -5.39 -4.69 -15.59
C LEU A 280 -5.12 -4.63 -17.10
N LYS A 281 -6.01 -4.04 -17.92
CA LYS A 281 -5.79 -3.88 -19.37
C LYS A 281 -4.68 -2.88 -19.72
N CYS A 282 -4.29 -2.01 -18.79
CA CYS A 282 -3.24 -1.01 -19.03
C CYS A 282 -1.87 -1.69 -19.30
N PRO A 283 -1.16 -1.34 -20.40
CA PRO A 283 0.14 -1.92 -20.73
C PRO A 283 1.19 -1.83 -19.62
N GLU A 284 1.18 -0.75 -18.85
CA GLU A 284 2.10 -0.54 -17.72
C GLU A 284 1.82 -1.47 -16.53
N VAL A 285 0.65 -2.11 -16.51
CA VAL A 285 0.19 -2.98 -15.41
C VAL A 285 0.31 -4.46 -15.78
N TRP A 286 -0.31 -4.91 -16.88
CA TRP A 286 -0.30 -6.35 -17.19
C TRP A 286 1.08 -6.86 -17.58
N ARG A 287 1.96 -6.03 -18.16
CA ARG A 287 3.30 -6.47 -18.56
C ARG A 287 4.14 -6.86 -17.32
N PRO A 288 4.26 -6.03 -16.27
CA PRO A 288 4.84 -6.47 -14.99
C PRO A 288 4.16 -7.69 -14.38
N CYS A 289 2.81 -7.74 -14.37
CA CYS A 289 2.07 -8.87 -13.80
C CYS A 289 2.40 -10.19 -14.52
N LEU A 290 2.50 -10.15 -15.85
CA LEU A 290 2.85 -11.31 -16.66
C LEU A 290 4.29 -11.74 -16.39
N TYR A 291 5.23 -10.79 -16.28
CA TYR A 291 6.61 -11.11 -15.89
C TYR A 291 6.67 -11.75 -14.50
N MET A 292 5.97 -11.19 -13.50
CA MET A 292 5.90 -11.74 -12.15
C MET A 292 5.39 -13.18 -12.16
N PHE A 293 4.25 -13.41 -12.82
CA PHE A 293 3.67 -14.74 -12.95
C PHE A 293 4.65 -15.73 -13.59
N ILE A 294 5.27 -15.36 -14.73
CA ILE A 294 6.18 -16.26 -15.45
C ILE A 294 7.47 -16.50 -14.64
N SER A 295 8.06 -15.47 -14.02
CA SER A 295 9.26 -15.59 -13.18
C SER A 295 9.07 -16.59 -12.03
N ILE A 296 7.90 -16.54 -11.39
CA ILE A 296 7.56 -17.41 -10.27
C ILE A 296 7.17 -18.80 -10.78
N SER A 297 6.31 -18.90 -11.79
CA SER A 297 5.84 -20.18 -12.34
C SER A 297 6.96 -21.02 -12.93
N LEU A 298 7.95 -20.40 -13.57
CA LEU A 298 9.12 -21.08 -14.14
C LEU A 298 10.18 -21.45 -13.06
N SER A 299 10.06 -20.90 -11.86
CA SER A 299 10.88 -21.33 -10.72
C SER A 299 10.28 -22.60 -10.09
N LEU A 300 10.28 -23.72 -10.83
CA LEU A 300 9.65 -24.98 -10.41
C LEU A 300 10.04 -25.38 -8.98
N ASN A 301 9.05 -25.74 -8.17
CA ASN A 301 9.26 -26.07 -6.77
C ASN A 301 9.40 -27.59 -6.60
N ILE A 302 10.60 -28.03 -6.21
CA ILE A 302 10.93 -29.45 -5.96
C ILE A 302 11.20 -29.73 -4.47
N HIS A 303 10.70 -28.86 -3.58
CA HIS A 303 10.91 -28.90 -2.14
C HIS A 303 10.61 -30.28 -1.53
N GLU A 304 9.47 -30.90 -1.88
CA GLU A 304 9.09 -32.21 -1.33
C GLU A 304 10.07 -33.32 -1.73
N GLY A 305 10.61 -33.26 -2.95
CA GLY A 305 11.62 -34.22 -3.40
C GLY A 305 12.93 -34.10 -2.60
N MET A 306 13.38 -32.86 -2.35
CA MET A 306 14.57 -32.57 -1.54
C MET A 306 14.33 -32.91 -0.06
N PHE A 307 13.17 -32.57 0.49
CA PHE A 307 12.81 -32.83 1.89
C PHE A 307 12.84 -34.33 2.22
N TYR A 308 12.29 -35.17 1.34
CA TYR A 308 12.32 -36.62 1.53
C TYR A 308 13.75 -37.16 1.38
N TRP A 309 14.55 -36.61 0.47
CA TRP A 309 15.96 -36.98 0.33
C TRP A 309 16.79 -36.60 1.56
N TYR A 310 16.53 -35.42 2.15
CA TYR A 310 17.21 -34.95 3.38
C TYR A 310 16.95 -35.83 4.59
N THR A 311 15.79 -36.48 4.63
CA THR A 311 15.29 -37.12 5.86
C THR A 311 15.24 -38.63 5.80
N ASP A 312 14.85 -39.24 4.67
CA ASP A 312 14.65 -40.70 4.55
C ASP A 312 15.78 -41.44 3.82
N ASN A 313 16.55 -40.76 2.97
CA ASN A 313 17.55 -41.45 2.15
C ASN A 313 18.82 -41.77 2.96
N LYS A 314 19.21 -43.05 2.98
CA LYS A 314 20.47 -43.52 3.58
C LYS A 314 21.71 -42.96 2.91
N GLU A 315 21.63 -42.69 1.60
CA GLU A 315 22.68 -41.99 0.87
C GLU A 315 22.60 -40.47 1.04
N GLY A 316 21.55 -39.96 1.69
CA GLY A 316 21.32 -38.56 2.06
C GLY A 316 21.80 -38.25 3.49
N PRO A 317 21.69 -36.99 3.93
CA PRO A 317 22.19 -36.56 5.24
C PRO A 317 21.39 -37.11 6.44
N SER A 318 20.20 -37.66 6.22
CA SER A 318 19.32 -38.25 7.26
C SER A 318 19.10 -37.32 8.46
N PHE A 319 18.72 -36.07 8.21
CA PHE A 319 18.50 -35.08 9.25
C PHE A 319 17.31 -35.42 10.16
N SER A 320 17.45 -35.12 11.45
CA SER A 320 16.35 -35.20 12.41
C SER A 320 15.34 -34.06 12.23
N GLN A 321 14.16 -34.21 12.85
CA GLN A 321 13.09 -33.20 12.84
C GLN A 321 13.57 -31.86 13.42
N GLU A 322 14.36 -31.89 14.48
CA GLU A 322 14.94 -30.72 15.14
C GLU A 322 15.91 -29.98 14.20
N THR A 323 16.78 -30.73 13.51
CA THR A 323 17.75 -30.17 12.56
C THR A 323 17.06 -29.46 11.39
N ILE A 324 15.97 -30.03 10.86
CA ILE A 324 15.18 -29.39 9.78
C ILE A 324 14.56 -28.07 10.26
N GLY A 325 13.98 -28.05 11.47
CA GLY A 325 13.45 -26.80 12.05
C GLY A 325 14.53 -25.73 12.20
N PHE A 326 15.73 -26.12 12.64
CA PHE A 326 16.87 -25.22 12.77
C PHE A 326 17.39 -24.69 11.41
N ILE A 327 17.42 -25.53 10.38
CA ILE A 327 17.80 -25.12 9.00
C ILE A 327 16.87 -24.00 8.52
N PHE A 328 15.55 -24.17 8.63
CA PHE A 328 14.60 -23.13 8.21
C PHE A 328 14.60 -21.89 9.11
N SER A 329 14.97 -22.04 10.38
CA SER A 329 15.18 -20.91 11.29
C SER A 329 16.32 -20.01 10.79
N ILE A 330 17.45 -20.61 10.39
CA ILE A 330 18.56 -19.86 9.77
C ILE A 330 18.14 -19.28 8.41
N GLY A 331 17.32 -20.00 7.63
CA GLY A 331 16.70 -19.45 6.43
C GLY A 331 15.91 -18.16 6.70
N SER A 332 15.20 -18.08 7.82
CA SER A 332 14.48 -16.86 8.23
C SER A 332 15.42 -15.72 8.60
N VAL A 333 16.59 -16.01 9.18
CA VAL A 333 17.66 -15.01 9.37
C VAL A 333 18.18 -14.51 8.02
N GLY A 334 18.41 -15.41 7.05
CA GLY A 334 18.79 -15.06 5.68
C GLY A 334 17.75 -14.15 5.01
N SER A 335 16.47 -14.45 5.18
CA SER A 335 15.36 -13.60 4.74
C SER A 335 15.44 -12.19 5.34
N LEU A 336 15.67 -12.05 6.65
CA LEU A 336 15.83 -10.75 7.32
C LEU A 336 17.04 -9.98 6.79
N LEU A 337 18.18 -10.65 6.62
CA LEU A 337 19.38 -10.05 6.02
C LEU A 337 19.11 -9.56 4.60
N GLY A 338 18.30 -10.29 3.82
CA GLY A 338 17.87 -9.88 2.49
C GLY A 338 17.05 -8.59 2.49
N VAL A 339 16.12 -8.43 3.45
CA VAL A 339 15.36 -7.18 3.63
C VAL A 339 16.28 -6.02 3.98
N LEU A 340 17.15 -6.19 4.97
CA LEU A 340 18.09 -5.15 5.41
C LEU A 340 19.07 -4.76 4.30
N PHE A 341 19.55 -5.74 3.54
CA PHE A 341 20.44 -5.51 2.41
C PHE A 341 19.72 -4.72 1.31
N TYR A 342 18.47 -5.11 0.99
CA TYR A 342 17.67 -4.38 0.02
C TYR A 342 17.44 -2.93 0.42
N GLN A 343 17.01 -2.71 1.66
CA GLN A 343 16.61 -1.39 2.15
C GLN A 343 17.79 -0.42 2.32
N ASN A 344 18.96 -0.93 2.68
CA ASN A 344 20.16 -0.11 2.91
C ASN A 344 20.98 0.14 1.64
N PHE A 345 20.99 -0.80 0.68
CA PHE A 345 21.90 -0.74 -0.47
C PHE A 345 21.20 -0.78 -1.83
N LEU A 346 20.05 -1.46 -1.97
CA LEU A 346 19.46 -1.74 -3.29
C LEU A 346 18.22 -0.92 -3.63
N ARG A 347 17.64 -0.19 -2.66
CA ARG A 347 16.40 0.57 -2.83
C ARG A 347 16.44 1.61 -3.97
N ASP A 348 17.59 2.22 -4.20
CA ASP A 348 17.76 3.29 -5.19
C ASP A 348 18.05 2.77 -6.61
N PHE A 349 18.21 1.46 -6.77
CA PHE A 349 18.49 0.85 -8.07
C PHE A 349 17.20 0.63 -8.88
N GLN A 350 17.34 0.63 -10.20
CA GLN A 350 16.23 0.39 -11.13
C GLN A 350 15.67 -1.03 -10.99
N PHE A 351 14.33 -1.16 -11.03
CA PHE A 351 13.63 -2.44 -10.90
C PHE A 351 14.15 -3.52 -11.85
N ARG A 352 14.39 -3.20 -13.14
CA ARG A 352 14.89 -4.19 -14.12
C ARG A 352 16.25 -4.76 -13.73
N SER A 353 17.16 -3.93 -13.23
CA SER A 353 18.51 -4.37 -12.82
C SER A 353 18.41 -5.30 -11.61
N LEU A 354 17.59 -4.94 -10.63
CA LEU A 354 17.36 -5.75 -9.44
C LEU A 354 16.73 -7.10 -9.76
N LEU A 355 15.74 -7.14 -10.65
CA LEU A 355 15.11 -8.38 -11.09
C LEU A 355 16.04 -9.23 -11.95
N PHE A 356 16.89 -8.61 -12.79
CA PHE A 356 17.92 -9.30 -13.55
C PHE A 356 18.91 -10.03 -12.62
N TRP A 357 19.54 -9.29 -11.70
CA TRP A 357 20.51 -9.85 -10.77
C TRP A 357 19.86 -10.83 -9.79
N GLY A 358 18.67 -10.52 -9.28
CA GLY A 358 17.91 -11.41 -8.41
C GLY A 358 17.59 -12.75 -9.09
N GLN A 359 17.10 -12.73 -10.33
CA GLN A 359 16.79 -13.95 -11.07
C GLN A 359 18.06 -14.76 -11.39
N LEU A 360 19.14 -14.08 -11.79
CA LEU A 360 20.43 -14.71 -12.07
C LEU A 360 21.01 -15.39 -10.81
N LEU A 361 21.02 -14.66 -9.68
CA LEU A 361 21.46 -15.17 -8.39
C LEU A 361 20.60 -16.35 -7.92
N THR A 362 19.29 -16.32 -8.17
CA THR A 362 18.40 -17.45 -7.84
C THR A 362 18.75 -18.71 -8.66
N GLY A 363 19.20 -18.53 -9.91
CA GLY A 363 19.71 -19.60 -10.76
C GLY A 363 21.01 -20.19 -10.22
N PHE A 364 21.94 -19.35 -9.78
CA PHE A 364 23.20 -19.77 -9.17
C PHE A 364 23.01 -20.46 -7.82
N ALA A 365 22.19 -19.90 -6.94
CA ALA A 365 21.85 -20.53 -5.66
C ALA A 365 21.21 -21.91 -5.88
N GLY A 366 20.39 -22.06 -6.92
CA GLY A 366 19.82 -23.35 -7.28
C GLY A 366 20.84 -24.43 -7.66
N MET A 367 22.09 -24.08 -8.00
CA MET A 367 23.16 -25.06 -8.22
C MET A 367 23.70 -25.67 -6.93
N LEU A 368 23.48 -25.03 -5.78
CA LEU A 368 23.90 -25.57 -4.48
C LEU A 368 23.17 -26.90 -4.19
N ASP A 369 21.87 -26.98 -4.50
CA ASP A 369 21.11 -28.24 -4.47
C ASP A 369 21.77 -29.34 -5.32
N LEU A 370 22.32 -28.99 -6.50
CA LEU A 370 22.96 -29.94 -7.41
C LEU A 370 24.33 -30.40 -6.88
N ILE A 371 25.08 -29.48 -6.27
CA ILE A 371 26.35 -29.80 -5.59
C ILE A 371 26.10 -30.77 -4.44
N LEU A 372 25.01 -30.56 -3.69
CA LEU A 372 24.63 -31.38 -2.56
C LEU A 372 24.17 -32.79 -2.98
N ILE A 373 23.26 -32.91 -3.96
CA ILE A 373 22.76 -34.22 -4.41
C ILE A 373 23.87 -35.09 -5.02
N LEU A 374 24.85 -34.47 -5.68
CA LEU A 374 26.03 -35.15 -6.25
C LEU A 374 27.13 -35.43 -5.21
N ARG A 375 26.89 -35.09 -3.93
CA ARG A 375 27.83 -35.23 -2.81
C ARG A 375 29.19 -34.54 -3.08
N LEU A 376 29.20 -33.49 -3.89
CA LEU A 376 30.41 -32.71 -4.19
C LEU A 376 30.86 -31.89 -2.97
N ASN A 377 29.92 -31.52 -2.09
CA ASN A 377 30.23 -30.86 -0.82
C ASN A 377 31.19 -31.70 0.06
N LEU A 378 31.00 -33.02 0.11
CA LEU A 378 31.87 -33.92 0.86
C LEU A 378 33.25 -34.06 0.20
N LYS A 379 33.34 -34.01 -1.14
CA LYS A 379 34.62 -33.96 -1.85
C LYS A 379 35.40 -32.68 -1.58
N LEU A 380 34.69 -31.58 -1.28
CA LEU A 380 35.26 -30.31 -0.84
C LEU A 380 35.56 -30.28 0.68
N GLY A 381 35.25 -31.34 1.42
CA GLY A 381 35.46 -31.44 2.86
C GLY A 381 34.42 -30.69 3.71
N ILE A 382 33.29 -30.28 3.15
CA ILE A 382 32.25 -29.52 3.86
C ILE A 382 31.16 -30.48 4.35
N PRO A 383 30.87 -30.52 5.67
CA PRO A 383 29.79 -31.33 6.23
C PRO A 383 28.41 -30.97 5.67
N ASP A 384 27.53 -31.97 5.50
CA ASP A 384 26.18 -31.80 4.93
C ASP A 384 25.35 -30.74 5.66
N PHE A 385 25.37 -30.77 7.00
CA PHE A 385 24.61 -29.83 7.83
C PHE A 385 25.03 -28.38 7.55
N LEU A 386 26.32 -28.08 7.56
CA LEU A 386 26.83 -26.74 7.30
C LEU A 386 26.51 -26.28 5.89
N PHE A 387 26.62 -27.18 4.90
CA PHE A 387 26.32 -26.86 3.52
C PHE A 387 24.84 -26.50 3.32
N VAL A 388 23.92 -27.31 3.86
CA VAL A 388 22.47 -27.08 3.74
C VAL A 388 22.03 -25.83 4.47
N VAL A 389 22.58 -25.57 5.66
CA VAL A 389 22.31 -24.34 6.41
C VAL A 389 22.74 -23.09 5.63
N LEU A 390 23.92 -23.13 5.01
CA LEU A 390 24.42 -22.02 4.19
C LEU A 390 23.58 -21.82 2.94
N ASP A 391 23.24 -22.91 2.24
CA ASP A 391 22.37 -22.86 1.06
C ASP A 391 21.00 -22.28 1.40
N GLU A 392 20.33 -22.77 2.45
CA GLU A 392 19.03 -22.26 2.87
C GLU A 392 19.10 -20.75 3.22
N CYS A 393 20.14 -20.32 3.92
CA CYS A 393 20.36 -18.90 4.24
C CYS A 393 20.50 -18.03 2.97
N ILE A 394 21.36 -18.45 2.03
CA ILE A 394 21.63 -17.73 0.78
C ILE A 394 20.38 -17.71 -0.11
N SER A 395 19.71 -18.85 -0.26
CA SER A 395 18.53 -19.02 -1.07
C SER A 395 17.37 -18.15 -0.59
N GLN A 396 17.12 -18.10 0.73
CA GLN A 396 16.09 -17.22 1.31
C GLN A 396 16.44 -15.74 1.19
N MET A 397 17.71 -15.37 1.39
CA MET A 397 18.19 -14.00 1.23
C MET A 397 17.98 -13.49 -0.20
N ILE A 398 18.42 -14.26 -1.20
CA ILE A 398 18.24 -13.92 -2.63
C ILE A 398 16.76 -13.88 -2.99
N GLY A 399 15.96 -14.82 -2.48
CA GLY A 399 14.52 -14.85 -2.66
C GLY A 399 13.85 -13.55 -2.22
N ARG A 400 14.20 -13.04 -1.03
CA ARG A 400 13.69 -11.76 -0.52
C ARG A 400 14.16 -10.56 -1.31
N ILE A 401 15.43 -10.52 -1.71
CA ILE A 401 15.96 -9.45 -2.56
C ILE A 401 15.21 -9.39 -3.90
N LYS A 402 14.84 -10.54 -4.48
CA LYS A 402 14.04 -10.61 -5.72
C LYS A 402 12.58 -10.19 -5.51
N TRP A 403 12.00 -10.50 -4.37
CA TRP A 403 10.59 -10.26 -4.06
C TRP A 403 10.29 -8.79 -3.70
N MET A 404 11.19 -8.11 -2.99
CA MET A 404 10.99 -6.72 -2.55
C MET A 404 10.70 -5.72 -3.70
N PRO A 405 11.44 -5.71 -4.82
CA PRO A 405 11.14 -4.83 -5.96
C PRO A 405 9.74 -5.09 -6.55
N ILE A 406 9.28 -6.35 -6.54
CA ILE A 406 7.95 -6.73 -7.03
C ILE A 406 6.86 -6.18 -6.10
N LEU A 407 7.08 -6.28 -4.78
CA LEU A 407 6.17 -5.74 -3.78
C LEU A 407 6.03 -4.21 -3.89
N VAL A 408 7.15 -3.50 -4.01
CA VAL A 408 7.18 -2.03 -4.17
C VAL A 408 6.58 -1.60 -5.51
N LEU A 409 6.79 -2.35 -6.58
CA LEU A 409 6.15 -2.09 -7.86
C LEU A 409 4.63 -2.28 -7.75
N SER A 410 4.19 -3.33 -7.06
CA SER A 410 2.77 -3.67 -6.91
C SER A 410 1.99 -2.57 -6.18
N SER A 411 2.54 -2.00 -5.10
CA SER A 411 1.89 -0.90 -4.38
C SER A 411 1.70 0.35 -5.24
N LYS A 412 2.58 0.60 -6.22
CA LYS A 412 2.50 1.77 -7.12
C LYS A 412 1.56 1.59 -8.30
N LEU A 413 1.23 0.35 -8.64
CA LEU A 413 0.29 0.02 -9.69
C LEU A 413 -1.17 0.02 -9.20
N CYS A 414 -1.38 0.17 -7.88
CA CYS A 414 -2.70 0.16 -7.27
C CYS A 414 -3.46 1.47 -7.59
N PRO A 415 -4.63 1.40 -8.25
CA PRO A 415 -5.44 2.57 -8.56
C PRO A 415 -6.23 3.04 -7.33
N SER A 416 -6.49 4.35 -7.27
CA SER A 416 -7.21 4.98 -6.18
C SER A 416 -8.63 4.41 -6.01
N GLY A 417 -9.06 4.19 -4.77
CA GLY A 417 -10.41 3.73 -4.42
C GLY A 417 -10.65 2.22 -4.42
N ILE A 418 -9.76 1.41 -5.00
CA ILE A 418 -9.79 -0.07 -4.92
C ILE A 418 -8.41 -0.67 -4.57
N GLU A 419 -7.57 0.07 -3.86
CA GLU A 419 -6.17 -0.25 -3.62
C GLU A 419 -6.00 -1.60 -2.94
N GLY A 420 -6.79 -1.88 -1.91
CA GLY A 420 -6.75 -3.15 -1.18
C GLY A 420 -7.14 -4.34 -2.06
N THR A 421 -8.20 -4.19 -2.86
CA THR A 421 -8.65 -5.23 -3.81
C THR A 421 -7.64 -5.43 -4.95
N PHE A 422 -7.04 -4.36 -5.47
CA PHE A 422 -6.06 -4.45 -6.55
C PHE A 422 -4.71 -4.99 -6.07
N PHE A 423 -4.25 -4.60 -4.89
CA PHE A 423 -3.08 -5.19 -4.25
C PHE A 423 -3.28 -6.69 -4.01
N ALA A 424 -4.46 -7.07 -3.50
CA ALA A 424 -4.83 -8.48 -3.35
C ALA A 424 -4.83 -9.24 -4.69
N LEU A 425 -5.20 -8.60 -5.81
CA LEU A 425 -5.06 -9.15 -7.17
C LEU A 425 -3.60 -9.41 -7.53
N LEU A 426 -2.71 -8.45 -7.34
CA LEU A 426 -1.28 -8.62 -7.66
C LEU A 426 -0.65 -9.74 -6.83
N MET A 427 -0.93 -9.78 -5.52
CA MET A 427 -0.46 -10.87 -4.65
C MET A 427 -1.08 -12.23 -5.02
N SER A 428 -2.31 -12.26 -5.54
CA SER A 428 -2.93 -13.50 -6.01
C SER A 428 -2.29 -14.06 -7.27
N ILE A 429 -1.80 -13.20 -8.17
CA ILE A 429 -1.06 -13.59 -9.37
C ILE A 429 0.26 -14.28 -8.97
N GLU A 430 0.94 -13.75 -7.96
CA GLU A 430 2.11 -14.39 -7.36
C GLU A 430 1.77 -15.77 -6.78
N ASN A 431 0.72 -15.88 -5.96
CA ASN A 431 0.30 -17.17 -5.40
C ASN A 431 -0.10 -18.18 -6.47
N PHE A 432 -0.71 -17.73 -7.58
CA PHE A 432 -1.00 -18.58 -8.72
C PHE A 432 0.28 -19.05 -9.44
N GLY A 433 1.30 -18.19 -9.51
CA GLY A 433 2.64 -18.57 -9.96
C GLY A 433 3.25 -19.66 -9.06
N LEU A 434 3.16 -19.53 -7.74
CA LEU A 434 3.65 -20.53 -6.78
C LEU A 434 2.91 -21.87 -6.91
N LEU A 435 1.58 -21.85 -7.08
CA LEU A 435 0.80 -23.05 -7.35
C LEU A 435 1.26 -23.74 -8.65
N SER A 436 1.46 -22.95 -9.71
CA SER A 436 1.91 -23.45 -11.00
C SER A 436 3.31 -24.06 -10.90
N ALA A 437 4.22 -23.41 -10.16
CA ALA A 437 5.55 -23.91 -9.88
C ALA A 437 5.55 -25.22 -9.05
N SER A 438 4.66 -25.31 -8.05
CA SER A 438 4.47 -26.51 -7.21
C SER A 438 3.90 -27.67 -8.02
N SER A 439 2.84 -27.41 -8.80
CA SER A 439 2.20 -28.41 -9.66
C SER A 439 3.16 -28.90 -10.75
N GLY A 440 3.90 -27.98 -11.38
CA GLY A 440 4.92 -28.33 -12.37
C GLY A 440 6.10 -29.11 -11.77
N GLY A 441 6.54 -28.78 -10.56
CA GLY A 441 7.57 -29.53 -9.84
C GLY A 441 7.11 -30.93 -9.41
N GLY A 442 5.88 -31.06 -8.90
CA GLY A 442 5.28 -32.36 -8.59
C GLY A 442 5.13 -33.26 -9.82
N LEU A 443 4.71 -32.68 -10.95
CA LEU A 443 4.66 -33.38 -12.25
C LEU A 443 6.05 -33.81 -12.71
N LEU A 444 7.06 -32.95 -12.59
CA LEU A 444 8.45 -33.26 -12.94
C LEU A 444 9.02 -34.41 -12.08
N LEU A 445 8.73 -34.42 -10.78
CA LEU A 445 9.13 -35.52 -9.90
C LEU A 445 8.43 -36.83 -10.29
N HIS A 446 7.15 -36.76 -10.66
CA HIS A 446 6.40 -37.93 -11.12
C HIS A 446 6.94 -38.50 -12.46
N THR A 447 7.22 -37.65 -13.45
CA THR A 447 7.73 -38.09 -14.76
C THR A 447 9.13 -38.71 -14.65
N LEU A 448 9.97 -38.19 -13.76
CA LEU A 448 11.29 -38.72 -13.47
C LEU A 448 11.29 -39.91 -12.50
N LYS A 449 10.10 -40.37 -12.06
CA LYS A 449 9.90 -41.48 -11.13
C LYS A 449 10.67 -41.32 -9.81
N VAL A 450 10.72 -40.09 -9.29
CA VAL A 450 11.28 -39.84 -7.95
C VAL A 450 10.26 -40.29 -6.91
N THR A 451 10.58 -41.34 -6.17
CA THR A 451 9.70 -41.92 -5.14
C THR A 451 10.29 -41.70 -3.75
N ARG A 452 9.59 -42.18 -2.71
CA ARG A 452 10.09 -42.11 -1.33
C ARG A 452 11.37 -42.90 -1.10
N THR A 453 11.63 -43.91 -1.94
CA THR A 453 12.75 -44.85 -1.79
C THR A 453 13.80 -44.69 -2.88
N GLU A 454 13.44 -44.15 -4.05
CA GLU A 454 14.32 -44.01 -5.20
C GLU A 454 14.47 -42.54 -5.59
N PHE A 455 15.70 -42.02 -5.44
CA PHE A 455 16.06 -40.62 -5.72
C PHE A 455 17.06 -40.47 -6.88
N ASN A 456 17.34 -41.53 -7.64
CA ASN A 456 18.41 -41.57 -8.65
C ASN A 456 18.28 -40.48 -9.73
N ASN A 457 17.05 -40.07 -10.08
CA ASN A 457 16.80 -39.06 -11.10
C ASN A 457 16.59 -37.65 -10.52
N LEU A 458 16.74 -37.45 -9.20
CA LEU A 458 16.51 -36.15 -8.56
C LEU A 458 17.47 -35.07 -9.07
N TRP A 459 18.72 -35.44 -9.38
CA TRP A 459 19.70 -34.51 -9.96
C TRP A 459 19.24 -33.98 -11.34
N ILE A 460 18.54 -34.80 -12.14
CA ILE A 460 17.96 -34.38 -13.43
C ILE A 460 16.85 -33.34 -13.18
N ALA A 461 16.01 -33.56 -12.17
CA ALA A 461 14.96 -32.62 -11.79
C ALA A 461 15.52 -31.26 -11.37
N ILE A 462 16.60 -31.26 -10.56
CA ILE A 462 17.30 -30.04 -10.14
C ILE A 462 17.92 -29.32 -11.34
N LEU A 463 18.61 -30.05 -12.22
CA LEU A 463 19.23 -29.48 -13.41
C LEU A 463 18.18 -28.82 -14.32
N PHE A 464 17.08 -29.53 -14.59
CA PHE A 464 15.98 -29.03 -15.39
C PHE A 464 15.32 -27.80 -14.77
N ARG A 465 15.03 -27.84 -13.46
CA ARG A 465 14.53 -26.68 -12.70
C ARG A 465 15.43 -25.47 -12.88
N ASN A 466 16.75 -25.66 -12.76
CA ASN A 466 17.68 -24.55 -12.82
C ASN A 466 17.78 -23.92 -14.22
N ILE A 467 17.72 -24.73 -15.28
CA ILE A 467 17.66 -24.22 -16.67
C ILE A 467 16.39 -23.37 -16.86
N ILE A 468 15.23 -23.89 -16.43
CA ILE A 468 13.95 -23.18 -16.56
C ILE A 468 13.93 -21.91 -15.70
N ARG A 469 14.56 -21.92 -14.53
CA ARG A 469 14.65 -20.75 -13.64
C ARG A 469 15.38 -19.57 -14.30
N VAL A 470 16.24 -19.77 -15.28
CA VAL A 470 16.93 -18.66 -16.00
C VAL A 470 16.09 -18.13 -17.17
N LEU A 471 15.13 -18.93 -17.66
CA LEU A 471 14.28 -18.62 -18.81
C LEU A 471 13.44 -17.33 -18.71
N PRO A 472 13.06 -16.81 -17.52
CA PRO A 472 12.40 -15.51 -17.41
C PRO A 472 13.27 -14.29 -17.77
N LEU A 473 14.61 -14.41 -17.83
CA LEU A 473 15.50 -13.26 -18.06
C LEU A 473 15.21 -12.49 -19.36
N PRO A 474 14.98 -13.13 -20.52
CA PRO A 474 14.62 -12.43 -21.75
C PRO A 474 13.30 -11.65 -21.63
N LEU A 475 12.40 -12.02 -20.72
CA LEU A 475 11.11 -11.36 -20.52
C LEU A 475 11.20 -10.11 -19.63
N LEU A 476 12.39 -9.73 -19.14
CA LEU A 476 12.60 -8.51 -18.36
C LEU A 476 12.23 -7.23 -19.11
N PHE A 477 12.11 -7.27 -20.45
CA PHE A 477 11.64 -6.11 -21.22
C PHE A 477 10.20 -5.70 -20.87
N LEU A 478 9.39 -6.61 -20.30
CA LEU A 478 8.02 -6.35 -19.89
C LEU A 478 7.91 -5.45 -18.66
N VAL A 479 8.90 -5.48 -17.77
CA VAL A 479 8.92 -4.60 -16.58
C VAL A 479 9.35 -3.20 -17.03
N PRO A 480 8.77 -2.08 -16.58
CA PRO A 480 9.22 -0.75 -16.99
C PRO A 480 10.63 -0.42 -16.48
N LYS A 481 11.35 0.50 -17.15
CA LYS A 481 12.66 1.02 -16.69
C LYS A 481 12.55 2.05 -15.56
N SER A 482 11.33 2.34 -15.10
CA SER A 482 11.01 3.46 -14.21
C SER A 482 11.85 3.47 -12.93
N ASP A 483 12.20 4.69 -12.49
CA ASP A 483 12.86 4.89 -11.21
C ASP A 483 11.92 4.56 -10.04
N PRO A 484 12.45 4.11 -8.89
CA PRO A 484 11.69 3.88 -7.67
C PRO A 484 10.94 5.11 -7.12
N ASN A 485 11.08 6.30 -7.71
CA ASN A 485 10.39 7.51 -7.25
C ASN A 485 9.43 8.12 -8.29
N ALA A 486 9.29 7.51 -9.48
CA ALA A 486 8.38 8.01 -10.51
C ALA A 486 6.95 7.44 -10.33
N THR A 487 5.93 8.29 -10.50
CA THR A 487 4.52 7.88 -10.56
C THR A 487 4.28 7.13 -11.88
N ILE A 488 3.87 5.86 -11.80
CA ILE A 488 3.73 4.96 -12.97
C ILE A 488 2.30 5.01 -13.56
N LEU A 489 1.32 5.41 -12.75
CA LEU A 489 -0.08 5.48 -13.19
C LEU A 489 -0.37 6.77 -13.99
N PRO A 490 -1.22 6.70 -15.03
CA PRO A 490 -1.69 7.87 -15.76
C PRO A 490 -2.38 8.88 -14.82
N PRO A 491 -2.18 10.20 -15.03
CA PRO A 491 -2.75 11.25 -14.17
C PRO A 491 -4.29 11.21 -14.11
N GLU A 492 -4.95 10.73 -15.16
CA GLU A 492 -6.41 10.56 -15.24
C GLU A 492 -6.98 9.64 -14.14
N MET A 493 -6.21 8.65 -13.65
CA MET A 493 -6.62 7.76 -12.55
C MET A 493 -6.25 8.31 -11.16
N LEU A 494 -5.50 9.41 -11.09
CA LEU A 494 -5.10 10.08 -9.86
C LEU A 494 -5.98 11.31 -9.57
N MET A 495 -6.55 11.94 -10.61
CA MET A 495 -7.35 13.17 -10.50
C MET A 495 -8.69 13.01 -9.76
N GLU A 496 -9.23 11.78 -9.63
CA GLU A 496 -10.40 11.55 -8.75
C GLU A 496 -10.09 11.91 -7.29
N ASN A 497 -8.82 11.82 -6.85
CA ASN A 497 -8.42 12.16 -5.48
C ASN A 497 -8.42 13.68 -5.22
N GLU A 498 -7.96 14.54 -6.12
CA GLU A 498 -7.95 15.99 -5.84
C GLU A 498 -9.38 16.54 -5.71
N VAL A 499 -10.31 16.04 -6.53
CA VAL A 499 -11.72 16.43 -6.48
C VAL A 499 -12.44 15.84 -5.26
N MET A 500 -12.17 14.57 -4.93
CA MET A 500 -12.78 13.92 -3.76
C MET A 500 -12.20 14.37 -2.42
N ILE A 501 -10.92 14.71 -2.35
CA ILE A 501 -10.28 15.28 -1.15
C ILE A 501 -10.82 16.70 -0.93
N GLY A 502 -10.93 17.52 -1.97
CA GLY A 502 -11.55 18.84 -1.87
C GLY A 502 -13.02 18.80 -1.47
N LEU A 503 -13.79 17.80 -1.92
CA LEU A 503 -15.18 17.59 -1.49
C LEU A 503 -15.29 17.09 -0.05
N LYS A 504 -14.39 16.21 0.40
CA LYS A 504 -14.37 15.72 1.79
C LYS A 504 -13.91 16.77 2.78
N GLU A 505 -12.94 17.61 2.42
CA GLU A 505 -12.54 18.75 3.25
C GLU A 505 -13.71 19.73 3.42
N ALA A 506 -14.46 20.00 2.34
CA ALA A 506 -15.66 20.83 2.39
C ALA A 506 -16.78 20.21 3.25
N ASP A 507 -17.01 18.89 3.18
CA ASP A 507 -18.03 18.21 3.99
C ASP A 507 -17.65 18.14 5.48
N VAL A 508 -16.37 17.97 5.81
CA VAL A 508 -15.87 17.97 7.19
C VAL A 508 -15.95 19.37 7.80
N GLU A 509 -15.64 20.40 7.03
CA GLU A 509 -15.75 21.80 7.45
C GLU A 509 -17.22 22.20 7.68
N LEU A 510 -18.14 21.71 6.83
CA LEU A 510 -19.58 21.89 7.00
C LEU A 510 -20.14 21.12 8.21
N ALA A 511 -19.63 19.91 8.48
CA ALA A 511 -20.00 19.12 9.66
C ALA A 511 -19.51 19.78 10.96
N PHE A 512 -18.30 20.35 10.97
CA PHE A 512 -17.74 21.08 12.11
C PHE A 512 -18.49 22.40 12.39
N LEU A 513 -19.00 23.07 11.34
CA LEU A 513 -19.88 24.24 11.45
C LEU A 513 -21.29 23.91 11.97
N LEU A 514 -21.78 22.69 11.71
CA LEU A 514 -23.05 22.19 12.25
C LEU A 514 -22.92 21.75 13.72
N GLU A 515 -21.80 21.14 14.09
CA GLU A 515 -21.53 20.69 15.47
C GLU A 515 -21.22 21.87 16.43
N SER A 516 -20.55 22.92 15.95
CA SER A 516 -20.28 24.13 16.75
C SER A 516 -21.51 25.03 16.99
N LYS A 517 -22.64 24.78 16.31
CA LYS A 517 -23.89 25.52 16.49
C LYS A 517 -24.97 24.79 17.32
N MET A 518 -24.72 23.57 17.80
CA MET A 518 -25.70 22.83 18.60
C MET A 518 -25.24 22.61 20.05
N VAL A 519 -25.19 23.69 20.82
CA VAL A 519 -25.36 23.61 22.28
C VAL A 519 -26.27 24.74 22.72
N MET A 520 -27.55 24.45 22.98
CA MET A 520 -28.37 25.01 24.06
C MET A 520 -29.70 24.23 24.19
N PRO A 521 -30.33 24.20 25.38
CA PRO A 521 -31.17 23.09 25.83
C PRO A 521 -32.64 23.20 25.40
N SER A 522 -33.32 22.06 25.54
CA SER A 522 -34.73 21.79 25.24
C SER A 522 -35.72 22.87 25.68
N ALA A 523 -36.43 23.47 24.70
CA ALA A 523 -37.78 23.99 24.86
C ALA A 523 -38.48 24.02 23.49
N HIS A 524 -39.75 23.62 23.43
CA HIS A 524 -40.61 23.66 22.24
C HIS A 524 -40.51 24.99 21.47
N TYR A 525 -40.22 24.94 20.17
CA TYR A 525 -40.25 26.11 19.29
C TYR A 525 -40.98 25.75 17.98
N ASP A 526 -42.07 26.46 17.70
CA ASP A 526 -42.94 26.30 16.53
C ASP A 526 -42.65 27.49 15.57
N PRO A 527 -42.17 27.26 14.33
CA PRO A 527 -41.51 28.29 13.52
C PRO A 527 -42.45 29.26 12.78
N LEU A 528 -43.68 29.47 13.27
CA LEU A 528 -44.70 30.27 12.57
C LEU A 528 -45.13 31.57 13.25
N GLU A 529 -44.55 31.94 14.39
CA GLU A 529 -44.84 33.24 15.02
C GLU A 529 -43.57 33.96 15.47
N GLU A 530 -43.01 34.79 14.60
CA GLU A 530 -42.11 35.87 15.01
C GLU A 530 -42.65 37.20 14.46
N PRO A 531 -42.84 38.24 15.31
CA PRO A 531 -43.32 39.53 14.84
C PRO A 531 -42.16 40.34 14.23
N SER A 532 -42.39 40.92 13.06
CA SER A 532 -41.45 41.85 12.43
C SER A 532 -41.28 43.14 13.28
N PRO A 533 -40.10 43.79 13.27
CA PRO A 533 -39.69 44.82 14.24
C PRO A 533 -40.42 46.17 14.13
N LEU A 534 -41.55 46.25 13.42
CA LEU A 534 -42.33 47.48 13.21
C LEU A 534 -43.86 47.30 13.42
N GLY A 535 -44.31 46.18 14.00
CA GLY A 535 -45.69 46.07 14.52
C GLY A 535 -46.84 46.07 13.51
N LEU A 536 -46.58 45.83 12.22
CA LEU A 536 -47.62 45.71 11.18
C LEU A 536 -47.86 44.24 10.81
N ARG A 537 -49.09 43.73 11.05
CA ARG A 537 -49.52 42.40 10.61
C ARG A 537 -49.86 42.40 9.11
N LEU A 538 -48.89 42.09 8.25
CA LEU A 538 -49.14 41.85 6.83
C LEU A 538 -49.51 40.37 6.61
N LYS A 539 -50.76 40.10 6.18
CA LYS A 539 -51.14 38.79 5.64
C LYS A 539 -50.50 38.61 4.25
N LYS A 540 -49.76 37.53 4.03
CA LYS A 540 -49.17 37.18 2.73
C LYS A 540 -50.29 36.90 1.71
N SER A 541 -50.21 37.48 0.51
CA SER A 541 -51.20 37.26 -0.56
C SER A 541 -50.94 35.94 -1.32
N PRO A 542 -51.98 35.31 -1.89
CA PRO A 542 -51.86 34.05 -2.63
C PRO A 542 -50.85 34.11 -3.80
N SER A 543 -50.67 35.27 -4.40
CA SER A 543 -49.74 35.51 -5.51
C SER A 543 -48.25 35.29 -5.15
N PHE A 544 -47.88 35.40 -3.86
CA PHE A 544 -46.51 35.13 -3.41
C PHE A 544 -46.23 33.62 -3.30
N LEU A 545 -47.25 32.83 -2.97
CA LEU A 545 -47.17 31.37 -2.94
C LEU A 545 -47.07 30.78 -4.36
N ASP A 546 -47.82 31.35 -5.30
CA ASP A 546 -47.74 30.95 -6.71
C ASP A 546 -46.37 31.25 -7.33
N LEU A 547 -45.71 32.34 -6.92
CA LEU A 547 -44.37 32.69 -7.41
C LEU A 547 -43.29 31.71 -6.94
N ILE A 548 -43.42 31.20 -5.71
CA ILE A 548 -42.52 30.17 -5.14
C ILE A 548 -42.74 28.83 -5.85
N GLN A 549 -44.01 28.46 -6.09
CA GLN A 549 -44.36 27.22 -6.77
C GLN A 549 -43.96 27.23 -8.25
N MET A 550 -44.05 28.40 -8.92
CA MET A 550 -43.57 28.59 -10.29
C MET A 550 -42.04 28.44 -10.38
N ARG A 551 -41.28 28.94 -9.40
CA ARG A 551 -39.81 28.80 -9.34
C ARG A 551 -39.35 27.36 -9.06
N LEU A 552 -40.09 26.62 -8.24
CA LEU A 552 -39.82 25.21 -7.97
C LEU A 552 -40.12 24.30 -9.18
N SER A 553 -41.04 24.69 -10.06
CA SER A 553 -41.39 23.93 -11.27
C SER A 553 -40.45 24.11 -12.47
N GLN A 554 -39.51 25.06 -12.44
CA GLN A 554 -38.55 25.31 -13.53
C GLN A 554 -37.24 24.50 -13.44
N GLY A 555 -37.06 23.66 -12.41
CA GLY A 555 -36.00 22.66 -12.38
C GLY A 555 -36.47 21.35 -13.02
N LYS A 556 -36.12 21.08 -14.28
CA LYS A 556 -36.54 19.84 -14.94
C LYS A 556 -35.81 18.59 -14.39
N PRO A 557 -36.51 17.43 -14.31
CA PRO A 557 -36.03 16.14 -13.80
C PRO A 557 -35.66 15.18 -14.94
N VAL A 558 -35.05 14.02 -14.63
CA VAL A 558 -35.23 12.79 -15.42
C VAL A 558 -35.37 11.58 -14.49
N SER A 559 -36.53 10.92 -14.59
CA SER A 559 -36.80 9.57 -14.11
C SER A 559 -37.06 8.65 -15.30
N THR A 560 -36.62 7.41 -15.13
CA THR A 560 -36.84 6.20 -15.92
C THR A 560 -38.29 5.97 -16.37
N SER A 561 -38.51 5.41 -17.57
CA SER A 561 -39.44 4.29 -17.79
C SER A 561 -39.40 3.73 -19.21
N SER A 562 -39.86 2.50 -19.33
CA SER A 562 -39.63 1.51 -20.37
C SER A 562 -40.86 1.20 -21.23
N PHE A 563 -40.58 0.69 -22.44
CA PHE A 563 -41.33 -0.28 -23.26
C PHE A 563 -42.46 0.11 -24.25
N THR A 564 -42.28 -0.48 -25.45
CA THR A 564 -43.21 -0.95 -26.52
C THR A 564 -43.90 0.02 -27.50
N GLY A 565 -43.54 -0.12 -28.80
CA GLY A 565 -44.48 -0.63 -29.81
C GLY A 565 -45.06 0.30 -30.90
N SER A 566 -44.47 0.21 -32.10
CA SER A 566 -45.11 0.23 -33.45
C SER A 566 -45.38 1.52 -34.26
N SER A 567 -44.97 1.39 -35.54
CA SER A 567 -45.46 1.97 -36.82
C SER A 567 -45.00 3.34 -37.38
N LEU A 568 -44.25 3.20 -38.49
CA LEU A 568 -44.31 3.87 -39.81
C LEU A 568 -44.11 5.41 -39.91
N GLU A 569 -42.99 5.87 -40.47
CA GLU A 569 -42.79 6.39 -41.87
C GLU A 569 -42.65 7.93 -41.83
N THR A 570 -41.80 8.67 -42.56
CA THR A 570 -40.62 8.48 -43.43
C THR A 570 -40.05 9.89 -43.71
N VAL A 571 -38.72 10.01 -43.95
CA VAL A 571 -38.07 10.93 -44.95
C VAL A 571 -38.05 12.45 -44.58
N LYS A 572 -36.96 13.25 -44.64
CA LYS A 572 -35.64 13.22 -45.31
C LYS A 572 -34.72 14.30 -44.71
N ASN A 573 -33.42 14.00 -44.65
CA ASN A 573 -32.21 14.81 -44.87
C ASN A 573 -32.20 16.33 -44.61
N LYS A 574 -31.29 16.74 -43.72
CA LYS A 574 -30.31 17.81 -43.99
C LYS A 574 -29.02 17.55 -43.20
N GLU A 575 -27.92 17.49 -43.94
CA GLU A 575 -26.54 17.46 -43.43
C GLU A 575 -26.29 18.68 -42.53
N PHE A 576 -25.60 18.49 -41.41
CA PHE A 576 -24.94 19.57 -40.69
C PHE A 576 -23.61 19.10 -40.08
N ASP A 577 -22.64 19.97 -40.30
CA ASP A 577 -21.20 19.82 -40.12
C ASP A 577 -20.73 19.32 -38.75
N SER A 578 -19.66 18.53 -38.83
CA SER A 578 -18.72 18.19 -37.77
C SER A 578 -18.02 19.44 -37.20
N ALA A 579 -18.67 20.15 -36.27
CA ALA A 579 -18.06 21.29 -35.55
C ALA A 579 -18.71 21.62 -34.18
N ALA A 580 -19.38 20.67 -33.50
CA ALA A 580 -20.14 20.97 -32.27
C ALA A 580 -19.93 19.97 -31.12
N LEU A 581 -18.73 19.39 -30.97
CA LEU A 581 -18.38 18.58 -29.80
C LEU A 581 -17.05 19.01 -29.17
N SER A 582 -16.88 20.31 -28.91
CA SER A 582 -15.69 20.85 -28.24
C SER A 582 -15.97 22.04 -27.30
N ASN A 583 -17.21 22.25 -26.86
CA ASN A 583 -17.55 23.39 -25.98
C ASN A 583 -18.34 22.95 -24.75
N SER A 584 -17.67 22.26 -23.83
CA SER A 584 -18.01 22.29 -22.40
C SER A 584 -16.77 21.97 -21.56
N VAL A 585 -15.73 22.79 -21.72
CA VAL A 585 -14.71 22.96 -20.68
C VAL A 585 -15.31 23.93 -19.67
N ASP A 586 -15.49 23.49 -18.43
CA ASP A 586 -15.93 24.32 -17.31
C ASP A 586 -15.08 25.60 -17.24
N LYS A 587 -15.72 26.76 -17.46
CA LYS A 587 -15.10 28.07 -17.26
C LYS A 587 -14.93 28.29 -15.75
N MET A 588 -13.81 27.86 -15.17
CA MET A 588 -13.40 28.28 -13.83
C MET A 588 -13.38 29.82 -13.76
N LYS A 589 -14.17 30.39 -12.85
CA LYS A 589 -14.18 31.84 -12.58
C LYS A 589 -12.91 32.23 -11.82
N ALA A 590 -12.41 33.44 -12.05
CA ALA A 590 -11.24 33.96 -11.34
C ALA A 590 -11.55 34.19 -9.85
N SER A 591 -10.59 33.87 -8.99
CA SER A 591 -10.67 34.22 -7.55
C SER A 591 -10.25 35.66 -7.37
N ASN A 592 -11.07 36.46 -6.68
CA ASN A 592 -10.85 37.89 -6.48
C ASN A 592 -10.57 38.17 -5.00
N PHE A 593 -9.51 38.93 -4.72
CA PHE A 593 -9.07 39.28 -3.37
C PHE A 593 -8.98 40.81 -3.27
N PRO A 594 -9.67 41.46 -2.33
CA PRO A 594 -9.43 42.87 -2.05
C PRO A 594 -8.05 43.02 -1.39
N ALA A 595 -7.25 43.96 -1.86
CA ALA A 595 -5.93 44.26 -1.30
C ALA A 595 -5.89 45.71 -0.80
N SER A 596 -5.11 45.97 0.25
CA SER A 596 -5.01 47.29 0.87
C SER A 596 -3.81 48.10 0.37
N ILE A 597 -2.68 47.43 0.11
CA ILE A 597 -1.43 48.07 -0.33
C ILE A 597 -0.76 47.19 -1.37
N LEU A 598 -0.35 47.77 -2.51
CA LEU A 598 0.48 47.13 -3.53
C LEU A 598 1.81 47.88 -3.66
N ARG A 599 2.92 47.19 -3.43
CA ARG A 599 4.28 47.72 -3.56
C ARG A 599 5.03 46.99 -4.66
N ILE A 600 5.63 47.73 -5.59
CA ILE A 600 6.42 47.24 -6.72
C ILE A 600 7.75 47.98 -6.70
N GLY A 601 8.82 47.35 -6.20
CA GLY A 601 10.10 48.03 -5.99
C GLY A 601 9.94 49.28 -5.11
N ASN A 602 10.26 50.46 -5.66
CA ASN A 602 10.13 51.76 -4.96
C ASN A 602 8.76 52.42 -5.15
N TRP A 603 7.89 51.85 -5.97
CA TRP A 603 6.54 52.36 -6.19
C TRP A 603 5.56 51.69 -5.23
N GLU A 604 4.65 52.47 -4.65
CA GLU A 604 3.64 51.98 -3.71
C GLU A 604 2.29 52.63 -4.01
N TYR A 605 1.24 51.81 -3.99
CA TYR A 605 -0.14 52.24 -4.09
C TYR A 605 -0.90 51.76 -2.85
N VAL A 606 -1.59 52.70 -2.20
CA VAL A 606 -2.40 52.45 -0.99
C VAL A 606 -3.86 52.72 -1.33
N SER A 607 -4.70 51.70 -1.17
CA SER A 607 -6.15 51.76 -1.38
C SER A 607 -6.79 52.71 -0.37
N ARG A 608 -7.61 53.67 -0.82
CA ARG A 608 -8.33 54.60 0.09
C ARG A 608 -9.65 54.00 0.57
N TYR A 609 -10.30 53.21 -0.27
CA TYR A 609 -11.55 52.51 0.02
C TYR A 609 -11.43 51.01 -0.32
N GLU A 610 -12.34 50.22 0.24
CA GLU A 610 -12.40 48.78 -0.01
C GLU A 610 -12.88 48.52 -1.46
N GLY A 611 -12.02 47.94 -2.28
CA GLY A 611 -12.28 47.69 -3.71
C GLY A 611 -11.52 48.59 -4.69
N ASP A 612 -10.76 49.60 -4.24
CA ASP A 612 -9.91 50.39 -5.15
C ASP A 612 -8.73 49.57 -5.69
N LEU A 613 -8.32 48.54 -4.95
CA LEU A 613 -7.29 47.60 -5.35
C LEU A 613 -7.81 46.16 -5.19
N VAL A 614 -7.89 45.44 -6.32
CA VAL A 614 -8.36 44.04 -6.35
C VAL A 614 -7.37 43.16 -7.10
N ALA A 615 -6.87 42.12 -6.43
CA ALA A 615 -6.09 41.07 -7.06
C ALA A 615 -7.01 39.97 -7.60
N LYS A 616 -6.74 39.48 -8.80
CA LYS A 616 -7.52 38.43 -9.48
C LYS A 616 -6.61 37.32 -9.95
N CYS A 617 -6.81 36.12 -9.43
CA CYS A 617 -6.10 34.92 -9.88
C CYS A 617 -6.94 34.16 -10.90
N TYR A 618 -6.44 34.07 -12.15
CA TYR A 618 -7.05 33.30 -13.22
C TYR A 618 -6.32 31.97 -13.39
N PHE A 619 -6.80 30.94 -12.69
CA PHE A 619 -6.24 29.59 -12.76
C PHE A 619 -6.30 29.01 -14.18
N ALA A 620 -7.44 29.05 -14.86
CA ALA A 620 -7.56 28.53 -16.23
C ALA A 620 -6.72 29.28 -17.28
N LYS A 621 -6.23 30.49 -16.98
CA LYS A 621 -5.43 31.31 -17.91
C LYS A 621 -3.99 31.53 -17.43
N HIS A 622 -3.58 30.87 -16.34
CA HIS A 622 -2.27 31.01 -15.70
C HIS A 622 -1.78 32.47 -15.60
N LYS A 623 -2.65 33.35 -15.09
CA LYS A 623 -2.33 34.78 -14.93
C LYS A 623 -2.84 35.37 -13.64
N LEU A 624 -2.07 36.31 -13.10
CA LEU A 624 -2.40 37.11 -11.94
C LEU A 624 -2.61 38.56 -12.39
N VAL A 625 -3.73 39.17 -12.02
CA VAL A 625 -4.11 40.50 -12.47
C VAL A 625 -4.47 41.38 -11.28
N TRP A 626 -3.85 42.55 -11.16
CA TRP A 626 -4.29 43.58 -10.23
C TRP A 626 -5.09 44.64 -10.97
N GLU A 627 -6.23 45.01 -10.42
CA GLU A 627 -7.05 46.11 -10.89
C GLU A 627 -6.90 47.25 -9.88
N VAL A 628 -6.37 48.39 -10.34
CA VAL A 628 -6.15 49.61 -9.56
C VAL A 628 -7.11 50.68 -10.08
N LEU A 629 -7.96 51.22 -9.21
CA LEU A 629 -8.87 52.31 -9.51
C LEU A 629 -8.25 53.64 -9.06
N ASP A 630 -7.99 54.54 -10.00
CA ASP A 630 -7.45 55.87 -9.72
C ASP A 630 -8.29 56.93 -10.44
N GLY A 631 -8.88 57.86 -9.68
CA GLY A 631 -9.71 58.95 -10.22
C GLY A 631 -10.92 58.53 -11.06
N GLY A 632 -11.44 57.30 -10.89
CA GLY A 632 -12.55 56.75 -11.69
C GLY A 632 -12.11 55.99 -12.95
N LEU A 633 -10.80 55.94 -13.23
CA LEU A 633 -10.20 55.14 -14.30
C LEU A 633 -9.64 53.83 -13.74
N LYS A 634 -9.86 52.73 -14.45
CA LYS A 634 -9.47 51.39 -14.04
C LYS A 634 -8.22 50.94 -14.79
N ASN A 635 -7.09 50.92 -14.09
CA ASN A 635 -5.81 50.43 -14.60
C ASN A 635 -5.61 48.96 -14.22
N LYS A 636 -4.95 48.19 -15.09
CA LYS A 636 -4.69 46.76 -14.87
C LYS A 636 -3.22 46.44 -14.99
N ILE A 637 -2.71 45.67 -14.05
CA ILE A 637 -1.36 45.11 -14.06
C ILE A 637 -1.52 43.60 -14.21
N GLU A 638 -1.02 43.02 -15.29
CA GLU A 638 -1.10 41.58 -15.53
C GLU A 638 0.29 40.93 -15.47
N ILE A 639 0.40 39.81 -14.76
CA ILE A 639 1.60 38.97 -14.69
C ILE A 639 1.22 37.54 -15.10
N GLN A 640 1.96 36.98 -16.05
CA GLN A 640 1.82 35.56 -16.39
C GLN A 640 2.55 34.71 -15.35
N TRP A 641 2.01 33.53 -15.04
CA TRP A 641 2.64 32.61 -14.07
C TRP A 641 4.04 32.16 -14.51
N SER A 642 4.32 32.12 -15.82
CA SER A 642 5.65 31.83 -16.35
C SER A 642 6.75 32.77 -15.84
N ASP A 643 6.37 33.99 -15.43
CA ASP A 643 7.31 35.01 -15.00
C ASP A 643 7.53 34.96 -13.47
N ILE A 644 6.77 34.15 -12.73
CA ILE A 644 6.80 34.05 -11.28
C ILE A 644 7.80 32.96 -10.86
N THR A 645 8.85 33.34 -10.14
CA THR A 645 9.87 32.40 -9.64
C THR A 645 9.54 31.84 -8.27
N ALA A 646 8.90 32.63 -7.40
CA ALA A 646 8.47 32.19 -6.08
C ALA A 646 7.31 33.02 -5.55
N LEU A 647 6.45 32.39 -4.74
CA LEU A 647 5.37 33.00 -3.98
C LEU A 647 5.61 32.72 -2.49
N LYS A 648 5.60 33.76 -1.65
CA LYS A 648 5.76 33.63 -0.20
C LYS A 648 4.65 34.38 0.53
N ALA A 649 3.78 33.64 1.22
CA ALA A 649 2.75 34.18 2.10
C ALA A 649 3.28 34.24 3.54
N THR A 650 3.07 35.35 4.24
CA THR A 650 3.43 35.54 5.64
C THR A 650 2.20 35.98 6.43
N TYR A 651 1.84 35.18 7.44
CA TYR A 651 0.69 35.41 8.31
C TYR A 651 1.16 35.97 9.65
N GLN A 652 0.52 37.02 10.16
CA GLN A 652 0.78 37.61 11.49
C GLN A 652 -0.53 37.61 12.31
N GLU A 653 -0.50 37.05 13.52
CA GLU A 653 -1.69 36.78 14.35
C GLU A 653 -2.54 38.01 14.74
N ASN A 654 -2.08 39.25 14.51
CA ASN A 654 -2.87 40.46 14.76
C ASN A 654 -2.65 41.58 13.70
N GLY A 655 -2.28 41.23 12.47
CA GLY A 655 -1.95 42.20 11.42
C GLY A 655 -2.34 41.77 10.00
N SER A 656 -2.24 42.72 9.06
CA SER A 656 -2.43 42.49 7.61
C SER A 656 -1.46 41.44 7.06
N GLU A 657 -1.99 40.46 6.34
CA GLU A 657 -1.25 39.34 5.74
C GLU A 657 -0.49 39.81 4.50
N ILE A 658 0.71 39.26 4.28
CA ILE A 658 1.63 39.70 3.23
C ILE A 658 1.86 38.58 2.22
N LEU A 659 1.71 38.86 0.93
CA LEU A 659 2.21 37.98 -0.14
C LEU A 659 3.29 38.69 -0.96
N ASP A 660 4.45 38.04 -0.99
CA ASP A 660 5.58 38.41 -1.82
C ASP A 660 5.58 37.54 -3.09
N VAL A 661 5.54 38.19 -4.25
CA VAL A 661 5.68 37.58 -5.58
C VAL A 661 7.04 37.97 -6.15
N MET A 662 7.91 36.98 -6.30
CA MET A 662 9.24 37.14 -6.87
C MET A 662 9.22 36.82 -8.36
N ARG A 663 9.96 37.58 -9.15
CA ARG A 663 10.02 37.47 -10.61
C ARG A 663 11.45 37.15 -11.07
N ASP A 664 11.60 36.41 -12.17
CA ASP A 664 12.91 36.21 -12.80
C ASP A 664 13.36 37.54 -13.48
N GLN A 665 14.56 38.02 -13.16
CA GLN A 665 15.13 39.24 -13.74
C GLN A 665 15.89 39.00 -15.05
N SER A 666 15.95 37.76 -15.55
CA SER A 666 16.71 37.41 -16.75
C SER A 666 16.02 37.75 -18.09
N SER A 667 14.75 38.18 -18.10
CA SER A 667 13.97 38.35 -19.35
C SER A 667 13.48 39.78 -19.68
N THR A 668 13.75 40.79 -18.87
CA THR A 668 13.24 42.17 -19.09
C THR A 668 14.15 43.04 -19.98
N GLN A 669 14.22 42.71 -21.27
CA GLN A 669 14.56 43.66 -22.33
C GLN A 669 13.46 43.63 -23.39
N LYS A 670 12.29 44.20 -23.07
CA LYS A 670 11.26 44.72 -24.00
C LYS A 670 9.96 44.91 -23.23
N THR A 671 9.85 46.08 -22.60
CA THR A 671 8.65 46.92 -22.39
C THR A 671 8.91 47.78 -21.16
N HIS A 672 8.55 49.07 -21.22
CA HIS A 672 8.55 49.95 -20.06
C HIS A 672 7.55 49.40 -19.03
N THR A 673 8.04 48.61 -18.08
CA THR A 673 7.22 48.03 -17.01
C THR A 673 8.12 47.88 -15.79
N LEU A 674 7.61 48.35 -14.65
CA LEU A 674 8.31 48.51 -13.37
C LEU A 674 9.15 47.27 -13.03
N ALA A 675 10.46 47.45 -12.84
CA ALA A 675 11.36 46.41 -12.36
C ALA A 675 11.32 46.37 -10.82
N GLY A 676 10.87 45.26 -10.25
CA GLY A 676 10.86 45.06 -8.79
C GLY A 676 10.04 43.85 -8.35
N ASN A 677 10.33 43.34 -7.15
CA ASN A 677 9.48 42.34 -6.49
C ASN A 677 8.16 42.98 -6.08
N PHE A 678 7.08 42.22 -6.20
CA PHE A 678 5.74 42.66 -5.83
C PHE A 678 5.45 42.19 -4.41
N ARG A 679 5.15 43.13 -3.52
CA ARG A 679 4.70 42.86 -2.14
C ARG A 679 3.34 43.48 -1.96
N PHE A 680 2.37 42.73 -1.48
CA PHE A 680 1.08 43.32 -1.16
C PHE A 680 0.49 42.80 0.14
N TYR A 681 -0.38 43.63 0.70
CA TYR A 681 -1.04 43.42 1.96
C TYR A 681 -2.53 43.21 1.71
N TRP A 682 -3.13 42.18 2.31
CA TRP A 682 -4.58 42.00 2.33
C TRP A 682 -5.09 41.75 3.74
N ARG A 683 -6.40 41.89 3.92
CA ARG A 683 -7.11 41.41 5.11
C ARG A 683 -8.11 40.35 4.65
N PRO A 684 -8.07 39.12 5.20
CA PRO A 684 -9.06 38.12 4.85
C PRO A 684 -10.44 38.60 5.33
N SER A 685 -11.41 38.63 4.41
CA SER A 685 -12.81 38.65 4.83
C SER A 685 -13.11 37.29 5.44
N LYS A 686 -13.91 37.19 6.52
CA LYS A 686 -14.21 35.94 7.24
C LYS A 686 -14.85 34.81 6.40
N HIS A 687 -14.94 34.97 5.09
CA HIS A 687 -15.35 33.97 4.11
C HIS A 687 -14.53 34.15 2.82
N SER A 688 -13.33 33.58 2.74
CA SER A 688 -12.65 33.35 1.46
C SER A 688 -11.56 32.31 1.59
#